data_AF-A0AAD8BQX0-F1
#
_entry.id   AF-A0AAD8BQX0-F1
#
_cell.length_a   1.000
_cell.length_b   1.000
_cell.length_c   1.000
_cell.angle_alpha   90.00
_cell.angle_beta   90.00
_cell.angle_gamma   90.00
#
_symmetry.space_group_name_H-M   'P 1'
#
loop_
_entity.id
_entity.type
_entity.pdbx_description
1 polymer ?
#
loop_
_entity_poly.entity_id
_entity_poly.type
_entity_poly.pdbx_seq_one_letter_code
_entity_poly.pdbx_strand_id
1 'polypeptide(L)'
;MFIINVILCTLVVHNVGGDTFPESFAFGVSSAAYVTEGAWDADGKGASIWDEFTKLNGNIQGGGEGKKAADGYNKIKEDVQRLKALGVSHYKFSLSWPRLLPDGTKSSVNEAGFRHYDILIDELLAKNITPFVSLYHWDLPQALQDQGGWANSSSVTWFKDYANLCFQRFGNRVKLWTTIEDPLSIAYKGYETGEHAPGLKQPGLVYTVGHHLLLAHVEVYLLYKTSFKAAQNGQVGLSLRFDWFYPDTTSVDGDEAAMRSIAFRIGWFLDPLYHGDYPSLMKEKVALKRTALGFPDQKLPQFTPEEKVKIVGANDFIGVIHFKSRIVSHQYNNSTVPGYYNDQDVVLSINTTLPKLEYRPELNPQSSRRLDREGLTEVLMYLKSFYNTPAIYVTQNGLATCGTLKDQHRIEYIREYTKSLLDAISYGSDVRGYFLWSLLDGFDWEKGYASKTGLYYINFDREDRPRYPRSSVEFYRSLISNRGLTEDLKSYRAYPSDRDEFYYGKFPDHFQWGVATAAYQIEGAWNEDGKGPSIWDTFAHNGKLANGQTGDVACDSYHLYKVDVQMLSDLGVNFYRFSIAWSRVMPDGTVRSLNQKGVDYYNNLIDALLAKNITPMITLYHWDLPQALEDRGGWRSDSIVSWFEDFARVCFEQFGDRVKHWITFNEAFVISWLGYGIGVFAPAVYDPGEGVYKAAHNIIRSHSRAYHMYKSNFKGKYG
;
A
#
# COMPACT_ATOMS: atom_id res chain seq x y z
N MET A 1 -24.06 -9.89 -25.28
CA MET A 1 -23.74 -11.11 -26.10
C MET A 1 -22.25 -11.25 -26.44
N PHE A 2 -21.47 -10.17 -26.62
CA PHE A 2 -20.02 -10.25 -26.95
C PHE A 2 -19.12 -10.71 -25.79
N ILE A 3 -19.33 -10.20 -24.57
CA ILE A 3 -18.61 -10.66 -23.35
C ILE A 3 -19.00 -12.11 -23.02
N ILE A 4 -20.28 -12.45 -23.19
CA ILE A 4 -20.82 -13.80 -23.00
C ILE A 4 -20.15 -14.83 -23.94
N ASN A 5 -19.80 -14.48 -25.18
CA ASN A 5 -19.11 -15.41 -26.09
C ASN A 5 -17.62 -15.60 -25.79
N VAL A 6 -16.96 -14.62 -25.16
CA VAL A 6 -15.60 -14.81 -24.61
C VAL A 6 -15.66 -15.74 -23.38
N ILE A 7 -16.70 -15.60 -22.54
CA ILE A 7 -16.96 -16.46 -21.38
C ILE A 7 -17.41 -17.87 -21.78
N LEU A 8 -18.12 -18.06 -22.91
CA LEU A 8 -18.59 -19.37 -23.37
C LEU A 8 -17.54 -20.18 -24.14
N CYS A 9 -16.49 -19.55 -24.69
CA CYS A 9 -15.36 -20.29 -25.28
C CYS A 9 -14.46 -20.95 -24.23
N THR A 10 -14.62 -20.63 -22.95
CA THR A 10 -13.85 -21.20 -21.83
C THR A 10 -14.33 -22.58 -21.37
N LEU A 11 -15.41 -23.13 -21.97
CA LEU A 11 -16.05 -24.38 -21.55
C LEU A 11 -15.76 -25.63 -22.41
N VAL A 12 -14.73 -25.60 -23.26
CA VAL A 12 -14.16 -26.84 -23.81
C VAL A 12 -12.92 -27.20 -23.01
N VAL A 13 -13.15 -27.90 -21.89
CA VAL A 13 -12.09 -28.52 -21.09
C VAL A 13 -11.48 -29.65 -21.91
N HIS A 14 -10.43 -29.35 -22.66
CA HIS A 14 -9.38 -30.34 -22.88
C HIS A 14 -8.40 -30.23 -21.72
N ASN A 15 -8.51 -31.23 -20.85
CA ASN A 15 -7.69 -31.44 -19.67
C ASN A 15 -6.26 -31.84 -20.10
N VAL A 16 -5.51 -30.90 -20.69
CA VAL A 16 -4.13 -31.10 -21.15
C VAL A 16 -3.33 -29.80 -20.95
N GLY A 17 -3.17 -29.35 -19.71
CA GLY A 17 -2.25 -28.28 -19.35
C GLY A 17 -1.18 -28.83 -18.42
N GLY A 18 0.06 -28.94 -18.89
CA GLY A 18 1.18 -29.33 -18.03
C GLY A 18 1.55 -28.20 -17.05
N ASP A 19 2.11 -28.56 -15.89
CA ASP A 19 2.60 -27.61 -14.88
C ASP A 19 3.89 -26.85 -15.32
N THR A 20 4.29 -26.97 -16.58
CA THR A 20 5.56 -26.48 -17.12
C THR A 20 5.38 -25.61 -18.37
N PHE A 21 6.14 -24.52 -18.43
CA PHE A 21 6.20 -23.60 -19.57
C PHE A 21 6.96 -24.21 -20.77
N PRO A 22 6.83 -23.66 -22.00
CA PRO A 22 7.62 -24.05 -23.18
C PRO A 22 9.11 -23.73 -23.06
N GLU A 23 10.00 -24.50 -23.73
CA GLU A 23 11.47 -24.34 -23.60
C GLU A 23 11.97 -22.95 -23.95
N SER A 24 11.32 -22.32 -24.92
CA SER A 24 11.59 -20.96 -25.37
C SER A 24 11.03 -19.87 -24.45
N PHE A 25 10.32 -20.21 -23.36
CA PHE A 25 9.67 -19.22 -22.51
C PHE A 25 10.69 -18.32 -21.79
N ALA A 26 10.53 -17.01 -21.97
CA ALA A 26 11.39 -15.99 -21.40
C ALA A 26 10.99 -15.68 -19.95
N PHE A 27 11.75 -16.21 -19.00
CA PHE A 27 11.69 -15.78 -17.61
C PHE A 27 12.61 -14.58 -17.39
N GLY A 28 12.06 -13.51 -16.82
CA GLY A 28 12.82 -12.31 -16.55
C GLY A 28 12.31 -11.49 -15.38
N VAL A 29 13.05 -10.43 -15.08
CA VAL A 29 12.61 -9.38 -14.18
C VAL A 29 12.75 -8.05 -14.90
N SER A 30 11.98 -7.05 -14.45
CA SER A 30 11.96 -5.72 -15.05
C SER A 30 12.44 -4.63 -14.10
N SER A 31 12.96 -3.55 -14.68
CA SER A 31 13.37 -2.31 -14.02
C SER A 31 13.12 -1.09 -14.91
N ALA A 32 13.20 0.10 -14.32
CA ALA A 32 13.18 1.39 -15.02
C ALA A 32 14.36 2.27 -14.57
N ALA A 33 14.83 3.10 -15.50
CA ALA A 33 15.99 3.95 -15.33
C ALA A 33 15.85 4.88 -14.12
N TYR A 34 14.83 5.76 -14.12
CA TYR A 34 14.62 6.69 -13.01
C TYR A 34 14.36 6.01 -11.66
N VAL A 35 13.76 4.80 -11.69
CA VAL A 35 13.42 4.03 -10.48
C VAL A 35 14.68 3.46 -9.81
N THR A 36 15.73 3.12 -10.57
CA THR A 36 16.88 2.34 -10.04
C THR A 36 18.26 2.92 -10.30
N GLU A 37 18.49 3.68 -11.37
CA GLU A 37 19.84 4.15 -11.73
C GLU A 37 20.43 5.12 -10.72
N GLY A 38 19.69 6.18 -10.36
CA GLY A 38 20.25 7.32 -9.67
C GLY A 38 21.25 8.10 -10.54
N ALA A 39 22.28 8.69 -9.92
CA ALA A 39 23.34 9.44 -10.59
C ALA A 39 22.75 10.47 -11.59
N TRP A 40 21.80 11.27 -11.08
CA TRP A 40 20.90 12.08 -11.90
C TRP A 40 21.57 13.19 -12.70
N ASP A 41 22.71 13.70 -12.22
CA ASP A 41 23.54 14.77 -12.77
C ASP A 41 24.98 14.30 -13.10
N ALA A 42 25.25 13.01 -12.99
CA ALA A 42 26.57 12.44 -13.27
C ALA A 42 26.83 12.35 -14.77
N ASP A 43 28.10 12.49 -15.15
CA ASP A 43 28.62 12.24 -16.49
C ASP A 43 27.83 12.94 -17.60
N GLY A 44 27.40 14.18 -17.35
CA GLY A 44 26.71 15.01 -18.31
C GLY A 44 25.25 14.64 -18.59
N LYS A 45 24.61 13.79 -17.75
CA LYS A 45 23.17 13.54 -17.85
C LYS A 45 22.37 14.84 -17.69
N GLY A 46 21.40 15.06 -18.58
CA GLY A 46 20.43 16.14 -18.48
C GLY A 46 19.34 15.89 -17.43
N ALA A 47 18.63 16.94 -17.04
CA ALA A 47 17.46 16.82 -16.17
C ALA A 47 16.30 16.15 -16.93
N SER A 48 15.63 15.21 -16.27
CA SER A 48 14.34 14.67 -16.69
C SER A 48 13.19 15.46 -16.08
N ILE A 49 11.99 15.28 -16.61
CA ILE A 49 10.76 15.80 -16.00
C ILE A 49 10.56 15.33 -14.56
N TRP A 50 11.06 14.15 -14.18
CA TRP A 50 10.96 13.67 -12.80
C TRP A 50 11.99 14.33 -11.87
N ASP A 51 13.18 14.66 -12.39
CA ASP A 51 14.18 15.42 -11.64
C ASP A 51 13.63 16.78 -11.22
N GLU A 52 12.87 17.47 -12.10
CA GLU A 52 12.19 18.72 -11.75
C GLU A 52 10.92 18.50 -10.90
N PHE A 53 10.10 17.51 -11.25
CA PHE A 53 8.84 17.25 -10.55
C PHE A 53 9.03 16.90 -9.07
N THR A 54 10.09 16.17 -8.73
CA THR A 54 10.38 15.77 -7.35
C THR A 54 10.89 16.92 -6.46
N LYS A 55 11.35 18.04 -7.05
CA LYS A 55 11.71 19.26 -6.29
C LYS A 55 10.49 20.01 -5.76
N LEU A 56 9.31 19.76 -6.30
CA LEU A 56 8.08 20.44 -5.92
C LEU A 56 7.48 19.79 -4.66
N ASN A 57 7.33 20.58 -3.60
CA ASN A 57 6.80 20.11 -2.31
C ASN A 57 5.38 19.54 -2.44
N GLY A 58 5.14 18.38 -1.83
CA GLY A 58 3.82 17.74 -1.77
C GLY A 58 3.50 16.76 -2.89
N ASN A 59 4.38 16.62 -3.89
CA ASN A 59 4.15 15.72 -5.02
C ASN A 59 4.52 14.25 -4.74
N ILE A 60 5.37 13.99 -3.76
CA ILE A 60 5.87 12.64 -3.42
C ILE A 60 5.45 12.27 -2.00
N GLN A 61 4.84 11.08 -1.84
CA GLN A 61 4.43 10.55 -0.55
C GLN A 61 5.64 10.40 0.40
N GLY A 62 5.62 11.12 1.52
CA GLY A 62 6.73 11.14 2.48
C GLY A 62 7.96 11.93 2.02
N GLY A 63 7.88 12.62 0.89
CA GLY A 63 8.99 13.34 0.26
C GLY A 63 10.03 12.40 -0.37
N GLY A 64 11.15 13.00 -0.81
CA GLY A 64 12.28 12.29 -1.40
C GLY A 64 12.40 12.46 -2.91
N GLU A 65 13.57 12.13 -3.43
CA GLU A 65 13.95 12.31 -4.83
C GLU A 65 14.60 11.04 -5.39
N GLY A 66 14.58 10.89 -6.71
CA GLY A 66 15.22 9.79 -7.45
C GLY A 66 16.74 9.94 -7.62
N LYS A 67 17.37 10.98 -7.05
CA LYS A 67 18.77 11.35 -7.29
C LYS A 67 19.78 10.20 -7.15
N LYS A 68 19.60 9.36 -6.12
CA LYS A 68 20.43 8.17 -5.87
C LYS A 68 19.68 6.86 -6.09
N ALA A 69 18.38 6.81 -5.83
CA ALA A 69 17.54 5.63 -6.02
C ALA A 69 18.18 4.35 -5.41
N ALA A 70 18.30 3.28 -6.20
CA ALA A 70 19.02 2.05 -5.85
C ALA A 70 20.52 2.12 -6.21
N ASP A 71 21.00 3.22 -6.78
CA ASP A 71 22.38 3.41 -7.22
C ASP A 71 22.82 2.35 -8.26
N GLY A 72 21.90 1.98 -9.15
CA GLY A 72 22.14 1.02 -10.23
C GLY A 72 23.19 1.51 -11.23
N TYR A 73 23.34 2.83 -11.39
CA TYR A 73 24.34 3.42 -12.28
C TYR A 73 25.76 2.94 -11.94
N ASN A 74 26.08 2.87 -10.64
CA ASN A 74 27.40 2.50 -10.13
C ASN A 74 27.54 1.00 -9.83
N LYS A 75 26.47 0.21 -9.98
CA LYS A 75 26.38 -1.17 -9.46
C LYS A 75 25.93 -2.21 -10.47
N ILE A 76 26.11 -1.95 -11.77
CA ILE A 76 25.82 -2.87 -12.88
C ILE A 76 26.27 -4.30 -12.57
N LYS A 77 27.55 -4.50 -12.20
CA LYS A 77 28.11 -5.83 -11.96
C LYS A 77 27.43 -6.58 -10.81
N GLU A 78 27.09 -5.86 -9.74
CA GLU A 78 26.37 -6.42 -8.59
C GLU A 78 24.96 -6.87 -9.01
N ASP A 79 24.24 -6.01 -9.73
CA ASP A 79 22.86 -6.28 -10.16
C ASP A 79 22.80 -7.41 -11.21
N VAL A 80 23.73 -7.45 -12.16
CA VAL A 80 23.88 -8.55 -13.14
C VAL A 80 24.25 -9.86 -12.46
N GLN A 81 25.06 -9.84 -11.40
CA GLN A 81 25.35 -11.04 -10.62
C GLN A 81 24.08 -11.59 -9.93
N ARG A 82 23.20 -10.72 -9.43
CA ARG A 82 21.92 -11.13 -8.84
C ARG A 82 20.95 -11.67 -9.87
N LEU A 83 20.90 -11.09 -11.07
CA LEU A 83 20.15 -11.65 -12.19
C LEU A 83 20.65 -13.06 -12.54
N LYS A 84 21.97 -13.25 -12.61
CA LYS A 84 22.54 -14.58 -12.87
C LYS A 84 22.20 -15.58 -11.76
N ALA A 85 22.23 -15.16 -10.50
CA ALA A 85 21.88 -15.99 -9.35
C ALA A 85 20.39 -16.36 -9.31
N LEU A 86 19.51 -15.47 -9.79
CA LEU A 86 18.08 -15.77 -9.98
C LEU A 86 17.83 -16.82 -11.07
N GLY A 87 18.75 -17.00 -12.01
CA GLY A 87 18.60 -17.93 -13.14
C GLY A 87 17.71 -17.42 -14.27
N VAL A 88 17.37 -16.12 -14.30
CA VAL A 88 16.58 -15.54 -15.39
C VAL A 88 17.29 -15.64 -16.74
N SER A 89 16.53 -15.82 -17.81
CA SER A 89 17.05 -15.80 -19.18
C SER A 89 17.04 -14.40 -19.79
N HIS A 90 16.21 -13.49 -19.28
CA HIS A 90 16.06 -12.14 -19.80
C HIS A 90 16.08 -11.10 -18.69
N TYR A 91 16.55 -9.89 -19.01
CA TYR A 91 16.42 -8.72 -18.15
C TYR A 91 15.82 -7.57 -18.94
N LYS A 92 14.68 -7.07 -18.46
CA LYS A 92 14.01 -5.91 -19.05
C LYS A 92 14.39 -4.64 -18.32
N PHE A 93 14.98 -3.67 -19.01
CA PHE A 93 15.35 -2.37 -18.44
C PHE A 93 15.05 -1.25 -19.42
N SER A 94 14.94 0.00 -18.93
CA SER A 94 14.79 1.16 -19.81
C SER A 94 16.08 1.93 -19.96
N LEU A 95 16.24 2.56 -21.13
CA LEU A 95 17.24 3.60 -21.33
C LEU A 95 16.72 4.92 -20.75
N SER A 96 17.63 5.74 -20.24
CA SER A 96 17.31 7.11 -19.84
C SER A 96 17.60 8.08 -20.97
N TRP A 97 16.53 8.60 -21.58
CA TRP A 97 16.65 9.57 -22.68
C TRP A 97 17.56 10.76 -22.31
N PRO A 98 17.36 11.48 -21.19
CA PRO A 98 18.22 12.61 -20.84
C PRO A 98 19.65 12.20 -20.44
N ARG A 99 19.91 10.91 -20.14
CA ARG A 99 21.28 10.42 -19.97
C ARG A 99 21.98 10.27 -21.31
N LEU A 100 21.26 9.83 -22.35
CA LEU A 100 21.79 9.62 -23.69
C LEU A 100 21.89 10.91 -24.50
N LEU A 101 20.84 11.74 -24.42
CA LEU A 101 20.71 13.03 -25.09
C LEU A 101 20.29 14.09 -24.05
N PRO A 102 21.23 14.84 -23.45
CA PRO A 102 20.93 15.75 -22.33
C PRO A 102 19.92 16.86 -22.62
N ASP A 103 19.92 17.41 -23.85
CA ASP A 103 18.89 18.36 -24.32
C ASP A 103 17.70 17.67 -25.02
N GLY A 104 17.73 16.34 -25.09
CA GLY A 104 16.76 15.48 -25.74
C GLY A 104 16.96 15.30 -27.25
N THR A 105 17.94 15.96 -27.85
CA THR A 105 18.15 15.98 -29.30
C THR A 105 19.55 15.51 -29.69
N LYS A 106 19.75 15.23 -30.99
CA LYS A 106 21.03 14.76 -31.54
C LYS A 106 22.16 15.81 -31.50
N SER A 107 21.88 17.08 -31.17
CA SER A 107 22.93 18.09 -31.00
C SER A 107 23.77 17.87 -29.74
N SER A 108 23.22 17.18 -28.75
CA SER A 108 23.90 16.89 -27.49
C SER A 108 23.89 15.38 -27.26
N VAL A 109 24.90 14.68 -27.78
CA VAL A 109 25.08 13.24 -27.55
C VAL A 109 26.02 13.02 -26.38
N ASN A 110 25.57 12.29 -25.36
CA ASN A 110 26.40 11.95 -24.21
C ASN A 110 27.03 10.55 -24.35
N GLU A 111 28.29 10.51 -24.77
CA GLU A 111 29.04 9.27 -24.95
C GLU A 111 29.27 8.49 -23.63
N ALA A 112 29.32 9.15 -22.47
CA ALA A 112 29.41 8.46 -21.19
C ALA A 112 28.09 7.72 -20.86
N GLY A 113 26.95 8.32 -21.19
CA GLY A 113 25.64 7.69 -21.11
C GLY A 113 25.53 6.46 -22.01
N PHE A 114 25.98 6.54 -23.27
CA PHE A 114 26.00 5.37 -24.16
C PHE A 114 26.91 4.27 -23.64
N ARG A 115 28.12 4.62 -23.16
CA ARG A 115 29.07 3.67 -22.58
C ARG A 115 28.49 2.93 -21.36
N HIS A 116 27.71 3.62 -20.53
CA HIS A 116 27.03 3.00 -19.39
C HIS A 116 26.13 1.83 -19.84
N TYR A 117 25.28 2.04 -20.84
CA TYR A 117 24.40 0.96 -21.34
C TYR A 117 25.15 -0.07 -22.18
N ASP A 118 26.23 0.29 -22.87
CA ASP A 118 27.13 -0.69 -23.50
C ASP A 118 27.66 -1.67 -22.46
N ILE A 119 28.17 -1.17 -21.33
CA ILE A 119 28.68 -2.00 -20.23
C ILE A 119 27.56 -2.89 -19.67
N LEU A 120 26.36 -2.36 -19.43
CA LEU A 120 25.23 -3.16 -18.93
C LEU A 120 24.86 -4.28 -19.91
N ILE A 121 24.71 -3.95 -21.20
CA ILE A 121 24.33 -4.91 -22.25
C ILE A 121 25.41 -6.00 -22.38
N ASP A 122 26.68 -5.63 -22.40
CA ASP A 122 27.79 -6.57 -22.55
C ASP A 122 27.92 -7.48 -21.31
N GLU A 123 27.75 -6.94 -20.10
CA GLU A 123 27.74 -7.73 -18.85
C GLU A 123 26.55 -8.72 -18.82
N LEU A 124 25.37 -8.32 -19.28
CA LEU A 124 24.21 -9.22 -19.39
C LEU A 124 24.50 -10.37 -20.37
N LEU A 125 24.97 -10.05 -21.57
CA LEU A 125 25.29 -11.03 -22.60
C LEU A 125 26.42 -11.97 -22.17
N ALA A 126 27.45 -11.46 -21.49
CA ALA A 126 28.52 -12.27 -20.92
C ALA A 126 28.03 -13.28 -19.86
N LYS A 127 26.84 -13.07 -19.29
CA LYS A 127 26.18 -14.01 -18.36
C LYS A 127 25.07 -14.84 -19.00
N ASN A 128 24.92 -14.77 -20.32
CA ASN A 128 23.83 -15.38 -21.11
C ASN A 128 22.44 -14.89 -20.68
N ILE A 129 22.32 -13.59 -20.40
CA ILE A 129 21.06 -12.93 -20.09
C ILE A 129 20.72 -12.02 -21.27
N THR A 130 19.59 -12.27 -21.92
CA THR A 130 19.15 -11.51 -23.09
C THR A 130 18.60 -10.14 -22.66
N PRO A 131 19.13 -9.02 -23.18
CA PRO A 131 18.60 -7.70 -22.90
C PRO A 131 17.26 -7.47 -23.62
N PHE A 132 16.26 -7.01 -22.87
CA PHE A 132 14.99 -6.50 -23.40
C PHE A 132 14.91 -5.02 -23.03
N VAL A 133 14.98 -4.13 -24.02
CA VAL A 133 15.15 -2.69 -23.77
C VAL A 133 13.85 -1.91 -24.02
N SER A 134 13.47 -1.09 -23.04
CA SER A 134 12.45 -0.04 -23.19
C SER A 134 13.11 1.28 -23.58
N LEU A 135 12.71 1.88 -24.70
CA LEU A 135 13.27 3.17 -25.14
C LEU A 135 12.81 4.32 -24.25
N TYR A 136 11.53 4.33 -23.84
CA TYR A 136 10.96 5.39 -23.01
C TYR A 136 10.15 4.82 -21.85
N HIS A 137 10.55 5.19 -20.63
CA HIS A 137 9.88 4.82 -19.39
C HIS A 137 9.73 6.03 -18.47
N TRP A 138 9.01 7.04 -19.00
CA TRP A 138 8.47 8.21 -18.30
C TRP A 138 9.49 9.31 -17.95
N ASP A 139 10.72 9.22 -18.40
CA ASP A 139 11.82 10.13 -18.05
C ASP A 139 12.18 11.09 -19.17
N LEU A 140 11.19 11.82 -19.71
CA LEU A 140 11.40 12.81 -20.78
C LEU A 140 12.45 13.86 -20.37
N PRO A 141 13.39 14.25 -21.25
CA PRO A 141 14.27 15.37 -20.99
C PRO A 141 13.49 16.66 -20.72
N GLN A 142 13.83 17.37 -19.65
CA GLN A 142 13.14 18.60 -19.26
C GLN A 142 13.18 19.65 -20.38
N ALA A 143 14.30 19.76 -21.10
CA ALA A 143 14.44 20.69 -22.22
C ALA A 143 13.40 20.48 -23.35
N LEU A 144 12.90 19.25 -23.53
CA LEU A 144 11.81 18.98 -24.47
C LEU A 144 10.44 19.30 -23.85
N GLN A 145 10.29 19.09 -22.54
CA GLN A 145 9.08 19.48 -21.81
C GLN A 145 8.87 21.00 -21.80
N ASP A 146 9.94 21.78 -21.72
CA ASP A 146 9.92 23.25 -21.80
C ASP A 146 9.41 23.74 -23.17
N GLN A 147 9.52 22.88 -24.21
CA GLN A 147 8.96 23.10 -25.54
C GLN A 147 7.55 22.49 -25.72
N GLY A 148 6.92 22.05 -24.64
CA GLY A 148 5.57 21.46 -24.62
C GLY A 148 5.53 19.94 -24.46
N GLY A 149 6.69 19.27 -24.47
CA GLY A 149 6.80 17.82 -24.26
C GLY A 149 5.91 17.01 -25.21
N TRP A 150 5.19 16.02 -24.69
CA TRP A 150 4.31 15.19 -25.50
C TRP A 150 3.04 15.89 -26.00
N ALA A 151 2.72 17.08 -25.50
CA ALA A 151 1.64 17.89 -26.08
C ALA A 151 2.07 18.57 -27.39
N ASN A 152 3.38 18.69 -27.64
CA ASN A 152 3.93 19.21 -28.89
C ASN A 152 4.05 18.08 -29.93
N SER A 153 3.54 18.29 -31.14
CA SER A 153 3.61 17.31 -32.23
C SER A 153 5.05 16.99 -32.67
N SER A 154 5.99 17.90 -32.43
CA SER A 154 7.44 17.69 -32.69
C SER A 154 8.03 16.55 -31.85
N SER A 155 7.38 16.17 -30.74
CA SER A 155 7.80 15.03 -29.90
C SER A 155 7.86 13.71 -30.66
N VAL A 156 7.02 13.53 -31.69
CA VAL A 156 7.06 12.38 -32.61
C VAL A 156 8.42 12.30 -33.30
N THR A 157 8.91 13.42 -33.83
CA THR A 157 10.21 13.50 -34.50
C THR A 157 11.37 13.35 -33.52
N TRP A 158 11.33 14.04 -32.38
CA TRP A 158 12.37 13.93 -31.35
C TRP A 158 12.55 12.48 -30.87
N PHE A 159 11.44 11.79 -30.62
CA PHE A 159 11.48 10.40 -30.18
C PHE A 159 11.98 9.45 -31.26
N LYS A 160 11.57 9.66 -32.53
CA LYS A 160 12.09 8.92 -33.67
C LYS A 160 13.60 9.08 -33.83
N ASP A 161 14.10 10.30 -33.65
CA ASP A 161 15.52 10.61 -33.73
C ASP A 161 16.34 9.95 -32.61
N TYR A 162 15.83 10.02 -31.38
CA TYR A 162 16.40 9.32 -30.23
C TYR A 162 16.44 7.80 -30.45
N ALA A 163 15.33 7.20 -30.88
CA ALA A 163 15.24 5.77 -31.16
C ALA A 163 16.20 5.33 -32.28
N ASN A 164 16.35 6.13 -33.34
CA ASN A 164 17.30 5.88 -34.41
C ASN A 164 18.72 5.69 -33.87
N LEU A 165 19.17 6.60 -33.00
CA LEU A 165 20.50 6.51 -32.41
C LEU A 165 20.63 5.28 -31.50
N CYS A 166 19.60 4.95 -30.71
CA CYS A 166 19.59 3.76 -29.88
C CYS A 166 19.70 2.47 -30.71
N PHE A 167 18.97 2.36 -31.83
CA PHE A 167 19.05 1.21 -32.73
C PHE A 167 20.42 1.09 -33.41
N GLN A 168 21.02 2.21 -33.81
CA GLN A 168 22.38 2.22 -34.37
C GLN A 168 23.42 1.71 -33.36
N ARG A 169 23.31 2.12 -32.10
CA ARG A 169 24.32 1.84 -31.06
C ARG A 169 24.17 0.47 -30.42
N PHE A 170 22.93 0.03 -30.19
CA PHE A 170 22.64 -1.17 -29.39
C PHE A 170 21.97 -2.30 -30.17
N GLY A 171 21.34 -2.03 -31.31
CA GLY A 171 20.49 -3.01 -32.02
C GLY A 171 21.23 -4.22 -32.62
N ASN A 172 22.56 -4.15 -32.75
CA ASN A 172 23.37 -5.32 -33.06
C ASN A 172 23.29 -6.40 -31.95
N ARG A 173 23.12 -5.98 -30.69
CA ARG A 173 23.10 -6.83 -29.48
C ARG A 173 21.70 -7.00 -28.88
N VAL A 174 20.83 -6.00 -28.99
CA VAL A 174 19.48 -6.02 -28.43
C VAL A 174 18.45 -6.48 -29.47
N LYS A 175 17.70 -7.52 -29.14
CA LYS A 175 16.71 -8.14 -30.05
C LYS A 175 15.26 -7.97 -29.63
N LEU A 176 15.00 -7.46 -28.44
CA LEU A 176 13.65 -7.16 -27.96
C LEU A 176 13.59 -5.69 -27.52
N TRP A 177 12.68 -4.94 -28.14
CA TRP A 177 12.50 -3.52 -27.90
C TRP A 177 11.04 -3.20 -27.58
N THR A 178 10.79 -2.47 -26.49
CA THR A 178 9.54 -1.72 -26.32
C THR A 178 9.79 -0.24 -26.55
N THR A 179 8.92 0.41 -27.32
CA THR A 179 9.09 1.85 -27.56
C THR A 179 8.69 2.66 -26.33
N ILE A 180 7.46 2.51 -25.87
CA ILE A 180 6.85 3.31 -24.81
C ILE A 180 6.21 2.35 -23.79
N GLU A 181 6.44 2.64 -22.51
CA GLU A 181 5.81 1.94 -21.39
C GLU A 181 4.59 2.72 -20.89
N ASP A 182 3.41 2.09 -20.89
CA ASP A 182 2.15 2.62 -20.32
C ASP A 182 1.83 4.07 -20.76
N PRO A 183 1.56 4.30 -22.06
CA PRO A 183 1.28 5.63 -22.61
C PRO A 183 0.07 6.32 -21.97
N LEU A 184 -0.90 5.54 -21.47
CA LEU A 184 -2.05 6.09 -20.75
C LEU A 184 -1.64 6.76 -19.44
N SER A 185 -0.76 6.15 -18.64
CA SER A 185 -0.28 6.80 -17.41
C SER A 185 0.49 8.09 -17.72
N ILE A 186 1.31 8.11 -18.78
CA ILE A 186 2.00 9.33 -19.23
C ILE A 186 0.98 10.43 -19.55
N ALA A 187 -0.02 10.12 -20.39
CA ALA A 187 -1.00 11.10 -20.84
C ALA A 187 -1.95 11.56 -19.71
N TYR A 188 -2.55 10.61 -18.99
CA TYR A 188 -3.56 10.92 -17.98
C TYR A 188 -2.94 11.49 -16.71
N LYS A 189 -1.95 10.80 -16.13
CA LYS A 189 -1.36 11.24 -14.87
C LYS A 189 -0.38 12.39 -15.02
N GLY A 190 0.32 12.46 -16.16
CA GLY A 190 1.29 13.52 -16.42
C GLY A 190 0.67 14.84 -16.89
N TYR A 191 -0.36 14.77 -17.75
CA TYR A 191 -0.89 15.94 -18.45
C TYR A 191 -2.32 16.36 -18.05
N GLU A 192 -3.13 15.45 -17.50
CA GLU A 192 -4.50 15.77 -17.09
C GLU A 192 -4.66 15.91 -15.57
N THR A 193 -4.19 14.96 -14.75
CA THR A 193 -4.33 15.04 -13.28
C THR A 193 -3.15 15.67 -12.56
N GLY A 194 -1.97 15.64 -13.17
CA GLY A 194 -0.72 16.07 -12.58
C GLY A 194 -0.23 15.20 -11.42
N GLU A 195 -0.74 13.96 -11.28
CA GLU A 195 -0.25 12.98 -10.30
C GLU A 195 1.20 12.53 -10.58
N HIS A 196 1.60 12.51 -11.85
CA HIS A 196 2.95 12.17 -12.29
C HIS A 196 3.61 13.37 -12.98
N ALA A 197 4.93 13.32 -13.15
CA ALA A 197 5.64 14.28 -14.00
C ALA A 197 5.04 14.30 -15.43
N PRO A 198 4.91 15.47 -16.08
CA PRO A 198 5.39 16.80 -15.67
C PRO A 198 4.48 17.55 -14.68
N GLY A 199 3.40 16.96 -14.18
CA GLY A 199 2.53 17.56 -13.15
C GLY A 199 1.50 18.55 -13.70
N LEU A 200 1.19 18.49 -15.00
CA LEU A 200 0.21 19.39 -15.61
C LEU A 200 -1.22 18.93 -15.27
N LYS A 201 -2.07 19.93 -14.97
CA LYS A 201 -3.48 19.75 -14.61
C LYS A 201 -4.38 20.33 -15.68
N GLN A 202 -4.30 19.80 -16.90
CA GLN A 202 -5.00 20.32 -18.07
C GLN A 202 -6.04 19.31 -18.59
N PRO A 203 -7.32 19.46 -18.21
CA PRO A 203 -8.38 18.54 -18.64
C PRO A 203 -8.51 18.46 -20.16
N GLY A 204 -8.59 17.23 -20.69
CA GLY A 204 -8.68 16.97 -22.13
C GLY A 204 -7.35 16.88 -22.88
N LEU A 205 -6.23 17.39 -22.31
CA LEU A 205 -4.91 17.31 -22.95
C LEU A 205 -4.41 15.86 -23.11
N VAL A 206 -4.94 14.96 -22.29
CA VAL A 206 -4.73 13.50 -22.35
C VAL A 206 -4.85 12.94 -23.76
N TYR A 207 -5.80 13.41 -24.56
CA TYR A 207 -6.04 12.86 -25.90
C TYR A 207 -5.00 13.30 -26.93
N THR A 208 -4.59 14.57 -26.91
CA THR A 208 -3.52 15.07 -27.76
C THR A 208 -2.20 14.37 -27.44
N VAL A 209 -1.88 14.23 -26.15
CA VAL A 209 -0.67 13.53 -25.70
C VAL A 209 -0.69 12.06 -26.09
N GLY A 210 -1.81 11.36 -25.86
CA GLY A 210 -1.95 9.95 -26.28
C GLY A 210 -1.85 9.76 -27.79
N HIS A 211 -2.37 10.72 -28.57
CA HIS A 211 -2.23 10.70 -30.03
C HIS A 211 -0.77 10.83 -30.49
N HIS A 212 -0.02 11.80 -29.95
CA HIS A 212 1.40 11.93 -30.27
C HIS A 212 2.23 10.74 -29.80
N LEU A 213 1.95 10.17 -28.62
CA LEU A 213 2.63 8.96 -28.14
C LEU A 213 2.43 7.77 -29.08
N LEU A 214 1.20 7.59 -29.60
CA LEU A 214 0.89 6.52 -30.54
C LEU A 214 1.56 6.74 -31.91
N LEU A 215 1.53 7.96 -32.44
CA LEU A 215 2.25 8.30 -33.68
C LEU A 215 3.77 8.12 -33.52
N ALA A 216 4.32 8.50 -32.37
CA ALA A 216 5.73 8.33 -32.06
C ALA A 216 6.13 6.84 -32.02
N HIS A 217 5.30 5.98 -31.42
CA HIS A 217 5.49 4.52 -31.48
C HIS A 217 5.51 4.01 -32.94
N VAL A 218 4.53 4.41 -33.75
CA VAL A 218 4.39 3.95 -35.14
C VAL A 218 5.58 4.39 -35.99
N GLU A 219 5.99 5.65 -35.88
CA GLU A 219 7.16 6.17 -36.60
C GLU A 219 8.47 5.46 -36.21
N VAL A 220 8.63 5.11 -34.94
CA VAL A 220 9.78 4.33 -34.45
C VAL A 220 9.73 2.88 -34.95
N TYR A 221 8.56 2.24 -34.94
CA TYR A 221 8.40 0.89 -35.49
C TYR A 221 8.72 0.87 -36.99
N LEU A 222 8.17 1.80 -37.77
CA LEU A 222 8.43 1.91 -39.21
C LEU A 222 9.90 2.18 -39.51
N LEU A 223 10.55 3.04 -38.72
CA LEU A 223 12.00 3.25 -38.78
C LEU A 223 12.76 1.93 -38.58
N TYR A 224 12.45 1.17 -37.53
CA TYR A 224 13.10 -0.10 -37.26
C TYR A 224 12.86 -1.11 -38.40
N LYS A 225 11.60 -1.27 -38.81
CA LYS A 225 11.17 -2.18 -39.88
C LYS A 225 11.90 -1.92 -41.18
N THR A 226 12.04 -0.66 -41.57
CA THR A 226 12.62 -0.26 -42.87
C THR A 226 14.14 -0.19 -42.85
N SER A 227 14.74 0.25 -41.74
CA SER A 227 16.17 0.60 -41.69
C SER A 227 17.04 -0.41 -40.94
N PHE A 228 16.46 -1.20 -40.03
CA PHE A 228 17.23 -2.02 -39.08
C PHE A 228 16.85 -3.49 -39.08
N LYS A 229 15.58 -3.85 -39.33
CA LYS A 229 15.05 -5.22 -39.22
C LYS A 229 15.87 -6.24 -40.00
N ALA A 230 16.23 -5.93 -41.25
CA ALA A 230 16.99 -6.84 -42.10
C ALA A 230 18.39 -7.16 -41.55
N ALA A 231 19.08 -6.18 -40.95
CA ALA A 231 20.43 -6.34 -40.42
C ALA A 231 20.46 -6.86 -38.98
N GLN A 232 19.48 -6.46 -38.17
CA GLN A 232 19.48 -6.68 -36.73
C GLN A 232 18.56 -7.84 -36.29
N ASN A 233 17.53 -8.15 -37.07
CA ASN A 233 16.56 -9.23 -36.82
C ASN A 233 15.93 -9.24 -35.40
N GLY A 234 15.81 -8.07 -34.76
CA GLY A 234 15.06 -7.92 -33.50
C GLY A 234 13.57 -7.68 -33.70
N GLN A 235 12.83 -7.54 -32.60
CA GLN A 235 11.40 -7.28 -32.55
C GLN A 235 11.10 -5.99 -31.80
N VAL A 236 10.11 -5.23 -32.27
CA VAL A 236 9.65 -3.96 -31.66
C VAL A 236 8.18 -4.06 -31.30
N GLY A 237 7.85 -3.73 -30.05
CA GLY A 237 6.48 -3.73 -29.54
C GLY A 237 6.15 -2.49 -28.70
N LEU A 238 4.92 -2.46 -28.21
CA LEU A 238 4.39 -1.45 -27.28
C LEU A 238 3.97 -2.15 -25.98
N SER A 239 4.36 -1.59 -24.83
CA SER A 239 3.89 -2.08 -23.52
C SER A 239 2.69 -1.26 -23.07
N LEU A 240 1.53 -1.90 -22.93
CA LEU A 240 0.30 -1.27 -22.46
C LEU A 240 -0.09 -1.80 -21.08
N ARG A 241 -0.74 -0.94 -20.29
CA ARG A 241 -1.35 -1.34 -19.03
C ARG A 241 -2.73 -1.93 -19.26
N PHE A 242 -2.88 -3.20 -18.88
CA PHE A 242 -4.13 -3.94 -18.92
C PHE A 242 -4.64 -4.14 -17.49
N ASP A 243 -5.63 -3.35 -17.12
CA ASP A 243 -6.52 -3.71 -16.02
C ASP A 243 -7.69 -4.51 -16.64
N TRP A 244 -8.14 -5.60 -16.00
CA TRP A 244 -9.36 -6.29 -16.44
C TRP A 244 -10.60 -5.67 -15.81
N PHE A 245 -11.72 -5.66 -16.54
CA PHE A 245 -12.97 -5.02 -16.14
C PHE A 245 -14.11 -6.03 -16.12
N TYR A 246 -14.48 -6.50 -14.93
CA TYR A 246 -15.66 -7.32 -14.76
C TYR A 246 -16.91 -6.44 -14.76
N PRO A 247 -17.95 -6.78 -15.54
CA PRO A 247 -19.22 -6.09 -15.44
C PRO A 247 -19.84 -6.34 -14.06
N ASP A 248 -20.36 -5.29 -13.45
CA ASP A 248 -21.20 -5.42 -12.26
C ASP A 248 -22.54 -6.03 -12.67
N THR A 249 -22.75 -7.30 -12.35
CA THR A 249 -23.96 -8.05 -12.68
C THR A 249 -25.21 -7.53 -11.95
N THR A 250 -25.05 -6.63 -10.98
CA THR A 250 -26.17 -5.97 -10.29
C THR A 250 -26.58 -4.66 -10.98
N SER A 251 -25.76 -4.15 -11.91
CA SER A 251 -26.05 -2.95 -12.70
C SER A 251 -26.70 -3.33 -14.03
N VAL A 252 -27.82 -2.67 -14.35
CA VAL A 252 -28.57 -2.89 -15.61
C VAL A 252 -27.68 -2.70 -16.86
N ASP A 253 -26.71 -1.78 -16.78
CA ASP A 253 -25.80 -1.44 -17.89
C ASP A 253 -24.35 -1.85 -17.62
N GLY A 254 -24.13 -2.84 -16.74
CA GLY A 254 -22.79 -3.29 -16.33
C GLY A 254 -21.93 -3.76 -17.51
N ASP A 255 -22.52 -4.53 -18.43
CA ASP A 255 -21.83 -5.02 -19.64
C ASP A 255 -21.35 -3.86 -20.54
N GLU A 256 -22.21 -2.85 -20.76
CA GLU A 256 -21.85 -1.69 -21.57
C GLU A 256 -20.77 -0.84 -20.91
N ALA A 257 -20.81 -0.72 -19.57
CA ALA A 257 -19.80 -0.02 -18.80
C ALA A 257 -18.43 -0.73 -18.88
N ALA A 258 -18.41 -2.06 -18.83
CA ALA A 258 -17.20 -2.84 -19.05
C ALA A 258 -16.67 -2.64 -20.49
N MET A 259 -17.52 -2.66 -21.50
CA MET A 259 -17.13 -2.37 -22.90
C MET A 259 -16.52 -0.98 -23.06
N ARG A 260 -17.09 0.06 -22.45
CA ARG A 260 -16.51 1.42 -22.44
C ARG A 260 -15.14 1.44 -21.77
N SER A 261 -15.00 0.76 -20.62
CA SER A 261 -13.73 0.69 -19.90
C SER A 261 -12.64 -0.02 -20.72
N ILE A 262 -12.98 -1.11 -21.42
CA ILE A 262 -12.06 -1.82 -22.33
C ILE A 262 -11.70 -0.93 -23.52
N ALA A 263 -12.67 -0.27 -24.16
CA ALA A 263 -12.42 0.63 -25.29
C ALA A 263 -11.46 1.78 -24.92
N PHE A 264 -11.64 2.40 -23.75
CA PHE A 264 -10.78 3.51 -23.32
C PHE A 264 -9.43 3.05 -22.77
N ARG A 265 -9.37 1.93 -22.01
CA ARG A 265 -8.12 1.45 -21.38
C ARG A 265 -7.22 0.71 -22.36
N ILE A 266 -7.79 -0.18 -23.16
CA ILE A 266 -7.08 -1.11 -24.03
C ILE A 266 -7.21 -0.67 -25.49
N GLY A 267 -8.45 -0.51 -25.96
CA GLY A 267 -8.75 -0.18 -27.35
C GLY A 267 -8.14 1.14 -27.81
N TRP A 268 -8.01 2.14 -26.94
CA TRP A 268 -7.49 3.46 -27.31
C TRP A 268 -6.12 3.39 -28.01
N PHE A 269 -5.21 2.54 -27.52
CA PHE A 269 -3.89 2.35 -28.13
C PHE A 269 -3.82 1.10 -29.02
N LEU A 270 -4.69 0.12 -28.82
CA LEU A 270 -4.62 -1.16 -29.54
C LEU A 270 -5.47 -1.19 -30.82
N ASP A 271 -6.70 -0.65 -30.83
CA ASP A 271 -7.53 -0.60 -32.03
C ASP A 271 -6.84 0.10 -33.21
N PRO A 272 -6.12 1.23 -33.04
CA PRO A 272 -5.40 1.83 -34.16
C PRO A 272 -4.39 0.87 -34.81
N LEU A 273 -3.69 0.05 -34.02
CA LEU A 273 -2.69 -0.89 -34.51
C LEU A 273 -3.29 -2.08 -35.29
N TYR A 274 -4.57 -2.39 -35.09
CA TYR A 274 -5.23 -3.55 -35.73
C TYR A 274 -6.35 -3.18 -36.71
N HIS A 275 -6.94 -2.00 -36.54
CA HIS A 275 -8.11 -1.52 -37.28
C HIS A 275 -7.89 -0.14 -37.92
N GLY A 276 -6.74 0.50 -37.65
CA GLY A 276 -6.32 1.74 -38.30
C GLY A 276 -6.94 3.02 -37.74
N ASP A 277 -7.81 2.95 -36.75
CA ASP A 277 -8.45 4.12 -36.14
C ASP A 277 -8.78 3.86 -34.66
N TYR A 278 -9.13 4.91 -33.93
CA TYR A 278 -9.60 4.80 -32.56
C TYR A 278 -10.93 4.05 -32.45
N PRO A 279 -11.23 3.41 -31.29
CA PRO A 279 -12.48 2.70 -31.09
C PRO A 279 -13.69 3.61 -31.35
N SER A 280 -14.66 3.14 -32.14
CA SER A 280 -15.87 3.93 -32.46
C SER A 280 -16.63 4.35 -31.21
N LEU A 281 -16.77 3.44 -30.23
CA LEU A 281 -17.40 3.71 -28.94
C LEU A 281 -16.72 4.86 -28.19
N MET A 282 -15.39 4.93 -28.23
CA MET A 282 -14.63 6.00 -27.60
C MET A 282 -14.86 7.34 -28.31
N LYS A 283 -14.78 7.36 -29.65
CA LYS A 283 -15.03 8.55 -30.46
C LYS A 283 -16.42 9.14 -30.20
N GLU A 284 -17.44 8.29 -30.21
CA GLU A 284 -18.83 8.67 -29.96
C GLU A 284 -19.02 9.22 -28.55
N LYS A 285 -18.52 8.53 -27.52
CA LYS A 285 -18.68 8.96 -26.12
C LYS A 285 -17.99 10.29 -25.84
N VAL A 286 -16.75 10.47 -26.31
CA VAL A 286 -16.03 11.74 -26.19
C VAL A 286 -16.79 12.84 -26.93
N ALA A 287 -17.21 12.63 -28.19
CA ALA A 287 -17.92 13.66 -28.95
C ALA A 287 -19.25 14.07 -28.29
N LEU A 288 -20.02 13.12 -27.78
CA LEU A 288 -21.28 13.38 -27.06
C LEU A 288 -21.03 14.20 -25.80
N LYS A 289 -20.07 13.79 -24.95
CA LYS A 289 -19.74 14.50 -23.70
C LYS A 289 -19.23 15.91 -23.94
N ARG A 290 -18.33 16.08 -24.90
CA ARG A 290 -17.76 17.39 -25.25
C ARG A 290 -18.83 18.34 -25.78
N THR A 291 -19.76 17.85 -26.59
CA THR A 291 -20.91 18.64 -27.08
C THR A 291 -21.82 19.05 -25.92
N ALA A 292 -22.16 18.11 -25.03
CA ALA A 292 -23.02 18.38 -23.88
C ALA A 292 -22.40 19.40 -22.89
N LEU A 293 -21.07 19.42 -22.77
CA LEU A 293 -20.33 20.34 -21.90
C LEU A 293 -20.00 21.69 -22.56
N GLY A 294 -20.37 21.91 -23.83
CA GLY A 294 -20.09 23.16 -24.53
C GLY A 294 -18.65 23.31 -25.06
N PHE A 295 -17.91 22.19 -25.21
CA PHE A 295 -16.57 22.14 -25.78
C PHE A 295 -16.51 21.34 -27.10
N PRO A 296 -17.35 21.61 -28.11
CA PRO A 296 -17.46 20.78 -29.32
C PRO A 296 -16.17 20.71 -30.16
N ASP A 297 -15.23 21.64 -29.95
CA ASP A 297 -13.94 21.69 -30.63
C ASP A 297 -12.83 20.89 -29.91
N GLN A 298 -13.04 20.51 -28.65
CA GLN A 298 -12.10 19.67 -27.87
C GLN A 298 -12.38 18.17 -28.07
N LYS A 299 -12.44 17.72 -29.32
CA LYS A 299 -12.65 16.32 -29.67
C LYS A 299 -11.36 15.50 -29.61
N LEU A 300 -11.52 14.18 -29.65
CA LEU A 300 -10.40 13.27 -29.89
C LEU A 300 -9.69 13.66 -31.21
N PRO A 301 -8.36 13.72 -31.25
CA PRO A 301 -7.61 13.89 -32.50
C PRO A 301 -8.00 12.84 -33.54
N GLN A 302 -7.88 13.19 -34.82
CA GLN A 302 -8.22 12.30 -35.92
C GLN A 302 -6.96 11.91 -36.70
N PHE A 303 -6.84 10.63 -37.03
CA PHE A 303 -5.85 10.17 -37.98
C PHE A 303 -6.23 10.61 -39.40
N THR A 304 -5.26 11.13 -40.13
CA THR A 304 -5.33 11.32 -41.58
C THR A 304 -5.48 9.98 -42.29
N PRO A 305 -6.04 9.93 -43.50
CA PRO A 305 -6.15 8.70 -44.28
C PRO A 305 -4.82 7.94 -44.43
N GLU A 306 -3.72 8.67 -44.58
CA GLU A 306 -2.37 8.12 -44.69
C GLU A 306 -1.89 7.50 -43.37
N GLU A 307 -2.16 8.15 -42.23
CA GLU A 307 -1.85 7.59 -40.91
C GLU A 307 -2.64 6.31 -40.64
N LYS A 308 -3.94 6.28 -40.96
CA LYS A 308 -4.78 5.09 -40.74
C LYS A 308 -4.20 3.84 -41.41
N VAL A 309 -3.62 4.00 -42.60
CA VAL A 309 -2.96 2.90 -43.33
C VAL A 309 -1.61 2.53 -42.69
N LYS A 310 -0.81 3.52 -42.30
CA LYS A 310 0.54 3.30 -41.75
C LYS A 310 0.56 2.66 -40.37
N ILE A 311 -0.45 2.93 -39.53
CA ILE A 311 -0.49 2.47 -38.13
C ILE A 311 -0.80 0.98 -38.04
N VAL A 312 -1.55 0.42 -38.99
CA VAL A 312 -1.95 -1.00 -38.95
C VAL A 312 -0.72 -1.92 -39.01
N GLY A 313 -0.61 -2.83 -38.05
CA GLY A 313 0.47 -3.80 -37.94
C GLY A 313 1.79 -3.20 -37.45
N ALA A 314 1.76 -2.04 -36.79
CA ALA A 314 2.95 -1.37 -36.26
C ALA A 314 3.53 -2.00 -34.98
N ASN A 315 3.45 -3.33 -34.83
CA ASN A 315 3.98 -4.07 -33.69
C ASN A 315 4.35 -5.51 -34.08
N ASP A 316 5.51 -6.00 -33.61
CA ASP A 316 5.92 -7.41 -33.72
C ASP A 316 5.36 -8.27 -32.56
N PHE A 317 5.08 -7.64 -31.42
CA PHE A 317 4.52 -8.26 -30.21
C PHE A 317 3.76 -7.22 -29.36
N ILE A 318 2.96 -7.66 -28.40
CA ILE A 318 2.30 -6.82 -27.39
C ILE A 318 2.92 -7.07 -26.02
N GLY A 319 3.37 -5.99 -25.36
CA GLY A 319 3.79 -6.02 -23.96
C GLY A 319 2.59 -5.80 -23.03
N VAL A 320 2.36 -6.72 -22.11
CA VAL A 320 1.28 -6.67 -21.13
C VAL A 320 1.83 -6.26 -19.77
N ILE A 321 1.40 -5.09 -19.28
CA ILE A 321 1.59 -4.64 -17.90
C ILE A 321 0.28 -4.89 -17.16
N HIS A 322 0.27 -5.82 -16.21
CA HIS A 322 -0.95 -6.18 -15.47
C HIS A 322 -0.69 -6.29 -13.97
N PHE A 323 -1.56 -5.67 -13.17
CA PHE A 323 -1.43 -5.64 -11.70
C PHE A 323 -2.75 -5.81 -10.94
N LYS A 324 -3.91 -5.63 -11.59
CA LYS A 324 -5.21 -5.60 -10.93
C LYS A 324 -6.36 -5.73 -11.94
N SER A 325 -7.54 -6.02 -11.40
CA SER A 325 -8.83 -5.92 -12.08
C SER A 325 -9.78 -5.02 -11.29
N ARG A 326 -10.89 -4.63 -11.92
CA ARG A 326 -11.95 -3.81 -11.35
C ARG A 326 -13.32 -4.40 -11.67
N ILE A 327 -14.27 -4.17 -10.77
CA ILE A 327 -15.70 -4.28 -11.11
C ILE A 327 -16.12 -2.92 -11.66
N VAL A 328 -16.94 -2.94 -12.70
CA VAL A 328 -17.39 -1.73 -13.40
C VAL A 328 -18.90 -1.67 -13.46
N SER A 329 -19.44 -0.53 -13.03
CA SER A 329 -20.87 -0.22 -13.14
C SER A 329 -21.04 1.06 -13.96
N HIS A 330 -22.19 1.20 -14.61
CA HIS A 330 -22.53 2.48 -15.25
C HIS A 330 -22.83 3.53 -14.17
N GLN A 331 -22.26 4.72 -14.36
CA GLN A 331 -22.65 5.90 -13.58
C GLN A 331 -22.54 7.13 -14.47
N TYR A 332 -23.65 7.85 -14.64
CA TYR A 332 -23.61 9.16 -15.28
C TYR A 332 -22.72 10.10 -14.48
N ASN A 333 -21.68 10.60 -15.13
CA ASN A 333 -20.81 11.58 -14.53
C ASN A 333 -21.33 12.99 -14.85
N ASN A 334 -21.80 13.69 -13.80
CA ASN A 334 -22.32 15.06 -13.85
C ASN A 334 -21.22 16.13 -13.74
N SER A 335 -19.95 15.75 -13.82
CA SER A 335 -18.85 16.71 -13.83
C SER A 335 -18.99 17.66 -15.01
N THR A 336 -18.82 18.95 -14.74
CA THR A 336 -18.79 20.01 -15.76
C THR A 336 -17.41 20.14 -16.42
N VAL A 337 -16.42 19.40 -15.94
CA VAL A 337 -15.04 19.42 -16.44
C VAL A 337 -14.85 18.22 -17.36
N PRO A 338 -14.40 18.43 -18.60
CA PRO A 338 -14.27 17.33 -19.54
C PRO A 338 -12.93 16.59 -19.30
N GLY A 339 -12.88 15.27 -19.43
CA GLY A 339 -11.65 14.51 -19.08
C GLY A 339 -11.78 13.00 -19.25
N TYR A 340 -10.67 12.28 -19.26
CA TYR A 340 -10.59 10.86 -19.65
C TYR A 340 -11.59 9.96 -18.89
N TYR A 341 -11.67 10.05 -17.55
CA TYR A 341 -12.62 9.24 -16.79
C TYR A 341 -14.05 9.79 -16.85
N ASN A 342 -14.21 11.11 -16.98
CA ASN A 342 -15.54 11.73 -17.08
C ASN A 342 -16.22 11.37 -18.40
N ASP A 343 -15.44 11.19 -19.46
CA ASP A 343 -15.93 10.84 -20.80
C ASP A 343 -16.44 9.38 -20.88
N GLN A 344 -16.16 8.53 -19.87
CA GLN A 344 -16.51 7.10 -19.88
C GLN A 344 -17.88 6.77 -19.28
N ASP A 345 -18.43 7.59 -18.38
CA ASP A 345 -19.64 7.29 -17.59
C ASP A 345 -19.57 5.91 -16.89
N VAL A 346 -18.48 5.67 -16.18
CA VAL A 346 -18.25 4.45 -15.40
C VAL A 346 -17.78 4.79 -13.99
N VAL A 347 -18.13 3.92 -13.05
CA VAL A 347 -17.53 3.87 -11.72
C VAL A 347 -16.78 2.57 -11.56
N LEU A 348 -15.57 2.64 -10.99
CA LEU A 348 -14.71 1.49 -10.77
C LEU A 348 -14.71 1.13 -9.29
N SER A 349 -15.03 -0.13 -8.98
CA SER A 349 -14.95 -0.68 -7.63
C SER A 349 -14.02 -1.89 -7.60
N ILE A 350 -13.81 -2.44 -6.41
CA ILE A 350 -13.01 -3.65 -6.20
C ILE A 350 -13.93 -4.80 -5.86
N ASN A 351 -13.54 -6.01 -6.27
CA ASN A 351 -14.19 -7.20 -5.77
C ASN A 351 -13.75 -7.45 -4.31
N THR A 352 -14.62 -7.14 -3.35
CA THR A 352 -14.32 -7.29 -1.92
C THR A 352 -14.35 -8.75 -1.46
N THR A 353 -14.87 -9.68 -2.27
CA THR A 353 -14.89 -11.12 -1.94
C THR A 353 -13.55 -11.81 -2.20
N LEU A 354 -12.70 -11.23 -3.04
CA LEU A 354 -11.37 -11.76 -3.31
C LEU A 354 -10.43 -11.57 -2.12
N PRO A 355 -9.43 -12.46 -1.93
CA PRO A 355 -8.46 -12.35 -0.86
C PRO A 355 -7.72 -11.01 -0.89
N LYS A 356 -7.59 -10.37 0.29
CA LYS A 356 -6.74 -9.19 0.45
C LYS A 356 -5.28 -9.59 0.33
N LEU A 357 -4.49 -8.77 -0.38
CA LEU A 357 -3.04 -8.91 -0.46
C LEU A 357 -2.29 -8.06 0.58
N GLU A 358 -2.97 -7.63 1.65
CA GLU A 358 -2.44 -6.71 2.65
C GLU A 358 -1.73 -7.41 3.80
N TYR A 359 -0.54 -6.92 4.13
CA TYR A 359 0.20 -7.33 5.34
C TYR A 359 -0.02 -6.38 6.54
N ARG A 360 -0.44 -5.11 6.28
CA ARG A 360 -0.63 -4.05 7.30
C ARG A 360 -1.75 -3.06 6.91
N PRO A 361 -3.03 -3.44 7.02
CA PRO A 361 -4.16 -2.56 6.70
C PRO A 361 -4.16 -1.24 7.51
N GLU A 362 -3.52 -1.22 8.68
CA GLU A 362 -3.42 -0.05 9.56
C GLU A 362 -2.54 1.08 9.01
N LEU A 363 -1.57 0.77 8.14
CA LEU A 363 -0.66 1.77 7.56
C LEU A 363 -1.16 2.36 6.24
N ASN A 364 -2.11 1.69 5.58
CA ASN A 364 -2.82 2.23 4.44
C ASN A 364 -4.25 1.65 4.38
N PRO A 365 -5.18 2.19 5.19
CA PRO A 365 -6.56 1.72 5.25
C PRO A 365 -7.31 1.83 3.91
N GLN A 366 -6.75 2.58 2.95
CA GLN A 366 -7.30 2.82 1.62
C GLN A 366 -6.77 1.85 0.56
N SER A 367 -5.81 0.99 0.91
CA SER A 367 -5.32 -0.03 0.00
C SER A 367 -6.48 -0.97 -0.38
N SER A 368 -6.59 -1.22 -1.69
CA SER A 368 -7.72 -1.91 -2.29
C SER A 368 -7.27 -3.15 -3.08
N ARG A 369 -6.02 -3.60 -2.92
CA ARG A 369 -5.47 -4.68 -3.74
C ARG A 369 -6.09 -6.01 -3.38
N ARG A 370 -6.39 -6.79 -4.41
CA ARG A 370 -7.02 -8.10 -4.33
C ARG A 370 -6.20 -9.07 -5.15
N LEU A 371 -6.09 -10.30 -4.66
CA LEU A 371 -5.49 -11.39 -5.43
C LEU A 371 -6.53 -11.86 -6.44
N ASP A 372 -6.38 -11.37 -7.67
CA ASP A 372 -7.26 -11.70 -8.78
C ASP A 372 -6.41 -12.23 -9.94
N ARG A 373 -6.13 -13.53 -9.90
CA ARG A 373 -5.29 -14.17 -10.90
C ARG A 373 -6.05 -14.32 -12.22
N GLU A 374 -7.36 -14.53 -12.15
CA GLU A 374 -8.24 -14.76 -13.29
C GLU A 374 -8.23 -13.56 -14.23
N GLY A 375 -8.16 -12.33 -13.68
CA GLY A 375 -8.05 -11.12 -14.49
C GLY A 375 -6.88 -11.11 -15.49
N LEU A 376 -5.74 -11.73 -15.17
CA LEU A 376 -4.64 -11.85 -16.14
C LEU A 376 -5.00 -12.84 -17.25
N THR A 377 -5.60 -13.99 -16.91
CA THR A 377 -6.05 -14.97 -17.90
C THR A 377 -7.02 -14.33 -18.88
N GLU A 378 -7.98 -13.55 -18.39
CA GLU A 378 -8.95 -12.84 -19.22
C GLU A 378 -8.29 -11.84 -20.17
N VAL A 379 -7.32 -11.05 -19.71
CA VAL A 379 -6.54 -10.14 -20.57
C VAL A 379 -5.86 -10.90 -21.70
N LEU A 380 -5.18 -12.00 -21.38
CA LEU A 380 -4.42 -12.79 -22.35
C LEU A 380 -5.33 -13.51 -23.37
N MET A 381 -6.51 -13.93 -22.92
CA MET A 381 -7.52 -14.55 -23.79
C MET A 381 -8.26 -13.51 -24.63
N TYR A 382 -8.48 -12.30 -24.11
CA TYR A 382 -9.04 -11.19 -24.87
C TYR A 382 -8.12 -10.78 -26.02
N LEU A 383 -6.81 -10.63 -25.75
CA LEU A 383 -5.82 -10.33 -26.79
C LEU A 383 -5.82 -11.39 -27.90
N LYS A 384 -5.83 -12.67 -27.52
CA LYS A 384 -5.94 -13.79 -28.46
C LYS A 384 -7.24 -13.71 -29.28
N SER A 385 -8.38 -13.60 -28.62
CA SER A 385 -9.69 -13.83 -29.26
C SER A 385 -10.17 -12.62 -30.07
N PHE A 386 -9.87 -11.41 -29.61
CA PHE A 386 -10.36 -10.17 -30.23
C PHE A 386 -9.38 -9.61 -31.26
N TYR A 387 -8.08 -9.60 -30.95
CA TYR A 387 -7.06 -9.02 -31.83
C TYR A 387 -6.27 -10.07 -32.62
N ASN A 388 -6.39 -11.36 -32.27
CA ASN A 388 -5.54 -12.42 -32.83
C ASN A 388 -4.06 -12.01 -32.79
N THR A 389 -3.63 -11.50 -31.63
CA THR A 389 -2.29 -10.93 -31.44
C THR A 389 -1.19 -11.96 -31.80
N PRO A 390 -0.02 -11.51 -32.30
CA PRO A 390 1.13 -12.37 -32.56
C PRO A 390 1.73 -12.84 -31.22
N ALA A 391 2.92 -12.37 -30.85
CA ALA A 391 3.54 -12.73 -29.57
C ALA A 391 3.06 -11.80 -28.43
N ILE A 392 2.84 -12.37 -27.24
CA ILE A 392 2.57 -11.64 -26.00
C ILE A 392 3.73 -11.85 -25.02
N TYR A 393 4.21 -10.76 -24.43
CA TYR A 393 5.10 -10.81 -23.27
C TYR A 393 4.45 -10.08 -22.10
N VAL A 394 4.34 -10.72 -20.94
CA VAL A 394 3.92 -10.02 -19.72
C VAL A 394 5.13 -9.26 -19.20
N THR A 395 5.24 -7.99 -19.60
CA THR A 395 6.44 -7.15 -19.42
C THR A 395 6.57 -6.56 -18.02
N GLN A 396 5.46 -6.46 -17.27
CA GLN A 396 5.46 -6.12 -15.85
C GLN A 396 4.26 -6.76 -15.14
N ASN A 397 4.54 -7.49 -14.06
CA ASN A 397 3.55 -8.01 -13.12
C ASN A 397 4.21 -8.15 -11.75
N GLY A 398 3.51 -7.89 -10.64
CA GLY A 398 4.14 -7.96 -9.32
C GLY A 398 3.37 -7.29 -8.20
N LEU A 399 3.92 -7.40 -6.99
CA LEU A 399 3.28 -6.92 -5.77
C LEU A 399 4.19 -5.96 -4.99
N ALA A 400 3.66 -4.76 -4.74
CA ALA A 400 4.23 -3.82 -3.78
C ALA A 400 3.88 -4.26 -2.35
N THR A 401 4.88 -4.21 -1.45
CA THR A 401 4.78 -4.60 -0.04
C THR A 401 5.39 -3.52 0.86
N CYS A 402 5.31 -3.69 2.18
CA CYS A 402 5.92 -2.79 3.17
C CYS A 402 7.40 -3.04 3.44
N GLY A 403 8.04 -3.97 2.71
CA GLY A 403 9.50 -4.10 2.71
C GLY A 403 10.12 -5.18 3.60
N THR A 404 9.37 -6.17 4.07
CA THR A 404 9.93 -7.30 4.83
C THR A 404 10.84 -8.18 3.96
N LEU A 405 11.82 -8.85 4.57
CA LEU A 405 12.64 -9.87 3.90
C LEU A 405 11.89 -11.19 3.70
N LYS A 406 10.99 -11.55 4.63
CA LYS A 406 10.09 -12.69 4.52
C LYS A 406 8.74 -12.23 3.96
N ASP A 407 8.61 -12.32 2.64
CA ASP A 407 7.55 -11.71 1.84
C ASP A 407 6.56 -12.75 1.28
N GLN A 408 5.89 -13.47 2.19
CA GLN A 408 4.96 -14.55 1.87
C GLN A 408 3.89 -14.16 0.84
N HIS A 409 3.31 -12.96 0.94
CA HIS A 409 2.29 -12.50 -0.01
C HIS A 409 2.83 -12.29 -1.42
N ARG A 410 4.12 -11.94 -1.58
CA ARG A 410 4.75 -11.87 -2.91
C ARG A 410 4.89 -13.27 -3.50
N ILE A 411 5.27 -14.26 -2.70
CA ILE A 411 5.31 -15.66 -3.15
C ILE A 411 3.93 -16.14 -3.58
N GLU A 412 2.89 -15.89 -2.79
CA GLU A 412 1.50 -16.25 -3.13
C GLU A 412 1.06 -15.56 -4.42
N TYR A 413 1.34 -14.27 -4.57
CA TYR A 413 1.05 -13.53 -5.79
C TYR A 413 1.73 -14.14 -7.01
N ILE A 414 3.05 -14.36 -6.95
CA ILE A 414 3.81 -14.94 -8.08
C ILE A 414 3.25 -16.32 -8.41
N ARG A 415 2.97 -17.16 -7.41
CA ARG A 415 2.40 -18.50 -7.62
C ARG A 415 1.07 -18.43 -8.37
N GLU A 416 0.11 -17.65 -7.88
CA GLU A 416 -1.23 -17.62 -8.48
C GLU A 416 -1.22 -17.01 -9.88
N TYR A 417 -0.46 -15.94 -10.12
CA TYR A 417 -0.34 -15.37 -11.47
C TYR A 417 0.44 -16.28 -12.43
N THR A 418 1.35 -17.12 -11.93
CA THR A 418 2.02 -18.15 -12.74
C THR A 418 1.01 -19.20 -13.22
N LYS A 419 0.05 -19.60 -12.37
CA LYS A 419 -1.04 -20.50 -12.79
C LYS A 419 -1.87 -19.87 -13.91
N SER A 420 -2.22 -18.59 -13.79
CA SER A 420 -2.98 -17.88 -14.84
C SER A 420 -2.26 -17.84 -16.18
N LEU A 421 -0.92 -17.73 -16.19
CA LEU A 421 -0.13 -17.80 -17.41
C LEU A 421 -0.20 -19.19 -18.04
N LEU A 422 -0.05 -20.25 -17.23
CA LEU A 422 -0.16 -21.63 -17.70
C LEU A 422 -1.57 -21.91 -18.24
N ASP A 423 -2.61 -21.45 -17.55
CA ASP A 423 -4.00 -21.55 -18.01
C ASP A 423 -4.16 -20.89 -19.39
N ALA A 424 -3.75 -19.62 -19.54
CA ALA A 424 -3.86 -18.90 -20.80
C ALA A 424 -3.08 -19.55 -21.96
N ILE A 425 -1.88 -20.07 -21.69
CA ILE A 425 -1.06 -20.80 -22.67
C ILE A 425 -1.77 -22.10 -23.07
N SER A 426 -2.31 -22.85 -22.10
CA SER A 426 -3.05 -24.09 -22.36
C SER A 426 -4.31 -23.85 -23.20
N TYR A 427 -4.92 -22.68 -23.05
CA TYR A 427 -6.04 -22.22 -23.88
C TYR A 427 -5.60 -21.60 -25.21
N GLY A 428 -4.31 -21.65 -25.54
CA GLY A 428 -3.76 -21.28 -26.85
C GLY A 428 -3.41 -19.80 -27.01
N SER A 429 -3.23 -19.03 -25.94
CA SER A 429 -2.65 -17.68 -26.01
C SER A 429 -1.13 -17.78 -26.23
N ASP A 430 -0.57 -17.03 -27.20
CA ASP A 430 0.87 -17.05 -27.54
C ASP A 430 1.70 -16.19 -26.57
N VAL A 431 1.73 -16.62 -25.30
CA VAL A 431 2.49 -15.97 -24.24
C VAL A 431 3.91 -16.53 -24.21
N ARG A 432 4.89 -15.68 -24.54
CA ARG A 432 6.29 -16.08 -24.71
C ARG A 432 7.21 -15.70 -23.56
N GLY A 433 6.74 -14.90 -22.60
CA GLY A 433 7.55 -14.57 -21.43
C GLY A 433 6.82 -13.83 -20.31
N TYR A 434 7.44 -13.87 -19.14
CA TYR A 434 6.95 -13.26 -17.90
C TYR A 434 8.08 -12.52 -17.19
N PHE A 435 7.86 -11.22 -16.96
CA PHE A 435 8.83 -10.30 -16.38
C PHE A 435 8.28 -9.74 -15.07
N LEU A 436 8.83 -10.21 -13.96
CA LEU A 436 8.41 -9.78 -12.63
C LEU A 436 8.89 -8.35 -12.34
N TRP A 437 7.97 -7.50 -11.91
CA TRP A 437 8.23 -6.17 -11.38
C TRP A 437 8.38 -6.22 -9.86
N SER A 438 9.57 -6.05 -9.29
CA SER A 438 10.83 -5.64 -9.93
C SER A 438 12.05 -6.41 -9.40
N LEU A 439 13.22 -6.22 -10.04
CA LEU A 439 14.48 -6.76 -9.53
C LEU A 439 14.80 -6.17 -8.14
N LEU A 440 14.85 -4.85 -8.06
CA LEU A 440 15.21 -4.09 -6.85
C LEU A 440 14.03 -3.27 -6.36
N ASP A 441 13.99 -2.99 -5.06
CA ASP A 441 13.26 -1.82 -4.58
C ASP A 441 13.88 -0.57 -5.19
N GLY A 442 13.06 0.41 -5.56
CA GLY A 442 13.51 1.67 -6.13
C GLY A 442 12.61 2.84 -5.73
N PHE A 443 12.74 3.95 -6.46
CA PHE A 443 11.86 5.10 -6.34
C PHE A 443 10.54 4.84 -7.09
N ASP A 444 9.48 4.47 -6.38
CA ASP A 444 8.16 4.12 -6.96
C ASP A 444 7.29 5.37 -7.19
N TRP A 445 7.78 6.26 -8.08
CA TRP A 445 7.02 7.38 -8.62
C TRP A 445 6.42 8.29 -7.53
N GLU A 446 5.10 8.54 -7.55
CA GLU A 446 4.40 9.38 -6.58
C GLU A 446 4.49 8.86 -5.14
N LYS A 447 4.84 7.58 -4.95
CA LYS A 447 4.98 6.94 -3.64
C LYS A 447 6.38 7.04 -3.05
N GLY A 448 7.33 7.58 -3.81
CA GLY A 448 8.73 7.69 -3.42
C GLY A 448 9.29 6.33 -2.97
N TYR A 449 9.85 6.28 -1.77
CA TYR A 449 10.40 5.04 -1.20
C TYR A 449 9.41 4.30 -0.28
N ALA A 450 8.16 4.73 -0.13
CA ALA A 450 7.20 4.06 0.76
C ALA A 450 6.78 2.67 0.25
N SER A 451 6.83 2.45 -1.06
CA SER A 451 6.42 1.23 -1.74
C SER A 451 7.63 0.34 -2.06
N LYS A 452 7.60 -0.94 -1.68
CA LYS A 452 8.68 -1.91 -1.95
C LYS A 452 8.23 -3.01 -2.91
N THR A 453 8.69 -2.97 -4.16
CA THR A 453 8.30 -3.90 -5.24
C THR A 453 9.33 -4.98 -5.56
N GLY A 454 10.58 -4.83 -5.10
CA GLY A 454 11.70 -5.65 -5.54
C GLY A 454 11.70 -7.07 -5.00
N LEU A 455 12.33 -7.99 -5.73
CA LEU A 455 12.82 -9.26 -5.18
C LEU A 455 13.97 -9.02 -4.17
N TYR A 456 14.75 -7.97 -4.38
CA TYR A 456 15.80 -7.53 -3.47
C TYR A 456 15.39 -6.26 -2.74
N TYR A 457 15.44 -6.30 -1.41
CA TYR A 457 15.27 -5.14 -0.55
C TYR A 457 16.49 -4.23 -0.67
N ILE A 458 16.24 -2.93 -0.80
CA ILE A 458 17.27 -1.89 -0.69
C ILE A 458 17.08 -1.15 0.63
N ASN A 459 18.15 -1.09 1.43
CA ASN A 459 18.19 -0.16 2.55
C ASN A 459 18.55 1.23 2.02
N PHE A 460 17.55 2.12 1.96
CA PHE A 460 17.71 3.47 1.42
C PHE A 460 18.36 4.47 2.40
N ASP A 461 18.52 4.09 3.67
CA ASP A 461 19.22 4.91 4.67
C ASP A 461 20.74 4.70 4.61
N ARG A 462 21.16 3.60 3.99
CA ARG A 462 22.58 3.29 3.79
C ARG A 462 23.12 3.90 2.50
N GLU A 463 24.27 4.54 2.62
CA GLU A 463 24.93 5.19 1.49
C GLU A 463 25.30 4.21 0.38
N ASP A 464 25.71 2.99 0.72
CA ASP A 464 26.13 1.95 -0.21
C ASP A 464 24.97 1.13 -0.82
N ARG A 465 23.70 1.44 -0.50
CA ARG A 465 22.49 0.83 -1.07
C ARG A 465 22.57 -0.71 -1.21
N PRO A 466 22.81 -1.48 -0.12
CA PRO A 466 22.98 -2.93 -0.22
C PRO A 466 21.70 -3.64 -0.69
N ARG A 467 21.86 -4.67 -1.54
CA ARG A 467 20.78 -5.53 -2.07
C ARG A 467 20.62 -6.77 -1.19
N TYR A 468 19.53 -6.86 -0.42
CA TYR A 468 19.22 -8.04 0.39
C TYR A 468 18.16 -8.92 -0.28
N PRO A 469 18.41 -10.22 -0.51
CA PRO A 469 17.42 -11.11 -1.11
C PRO A 469 16.24 -11.32 -0.17
N ARG A 470 15.02 -11.27 -0.72
CA ARG A 470 13.80 -11.67 -0.01
C ARG A 470 13.51 -13.17 -0.21
N SER A 471 12.60 -13.72 0.58
CA SER A 471 12.16 -15.13 0.44
C SER A 471 11.60 -15.45 -0.94
N SER A 472 11.00 -14.48 -1.63
CA SER A 472 10.56 -14.62 -3.03
C SER A 472 11.68 -14.86 -4.04
N VAL A 473 12.94 -14.52 -3.73
CA VAL A 473 14.10 -14.83 -4.60
C VAL A 473 14.24 -16.34 -4.78
N GLU A 474 14.18 -17.10 -3.69
CA GLU A 474 14.33 -18.55 -3.73
C GLU A 474 13.15 -19.23 -4.44
N PHE A 475 11.94 -18.76 -4.17
CA PHE A 475 10.74 -19.24 -4.85
C PHE A 475 10.81 -18.99 -6.36
N TYR A 476 11.14 -17.76 -6.79
CA TYR A 476 11.19 -17.41 -8.20
C TYR A 476 12.33 -18.13 -8.92
N ARG A 477 13.50 -18.27 -8.28
CA ARG A 477 14.62 -19.07 -8.80
C ARG A 477 14.21 -20.53 -9.05
N SER A 478 13.51 -21.13 -8.08
CA SER A 478 13.01 -22.50 -8.18
C SER A 478 11.93 -22.65 -9.25
N LEU A 479 11.04 -21.66 -9.39
CA LEU A 479 10.05 -21.63 -10.47
C LEU A 479 10.74 -21.64 -11.84
N ILE A 480 11.78 -20.83 -12.02
CA ILE A 480 12.53 -20.74 -13.27
C ILE A 480 13.28 -22.05 -13.55
N SER A 481 13.98 -22.61 -12.56
CA SER A 481 14.75 -23.85 -12.76
C SER A 481 13.88 -25.04 -13.10
N ASN A 482 12.70 -25.15 -12.50
CA ASN A 482 11.71 -26.18 -12.82
C ASN A 482 10.87 -25.84 -14.05
N ARG A 483 11.00 -24.60 -14.56
CA ARG A 483 10.24 -24.06 -15.69
C ARG A 483 8.74 -24.23 -15.46
N GLY A 484 8.27 -24.09 -14.22
CA GLY A 484 6.93 -24.53 -13.83
C GLY A 484 6.71 -24.69 -12.33
N LEU A 485 5.47 -24.95 -11.94
CA LEU A 485 5.04 -25.12 -10.55
C LEU A 485 5.05 -26.60 -10.14
N THR A 486 6.10 -27.04 -9.43
CA THR A 486 6.12 -28.36 -8.77
C THR A 486 5.20 -28.38 -7.54
N GLU A 487 4.87 -29.57 -7.02
CA GLU A 487 4.08 -29.71 -5.78
C GLU A 487 4.68 -28.97 -4.58
N ASP A 488 6.01 -29.00 -4.44
CA ASP A 488 6.73 -28.24 -3.41
C ASP A 488 6.54 -26.73 -3.59
N LEU A 489 6.53 -26.23 -4.83
CA LEU A 489 6.31 -24.82 -5.11
C LEU A 489 4.85 -24.40 -4.88
N LYS A 490 3.89 -25.28 -5.15
CA LYS A 490 2.47 -25.06 -4.85
C LYS A 490 2.24 -24.86 -3.35
N SER A 491 3.01 -25.54 -2.50
CA SER A 491 2.93 -25.44 -1.03
C SER A 491 3.96 -24.51 -0.38
N TYR A 492 4.97 -24.02 -1.10
CA TYR A 492 6.08 -23.20 -0.57
C TYR A 492 5.64 -22.04 0.36
N ARG A 493 6.39 -21.83 1.45
CA ARG A 493 6.16 -20.75 2.43
C ARG A 493 7.49 -20.05 2.78
N ALA A 494 7.42 -18.74 3.03
CA ALA A 494 8.54 -17.93 3.54
C ALA A 494 8.83 -18.17 5.03
N TYR A 495 7.86 -18.75 5.74
CA TYR A 495 7.96 -19.11 7.15
C TYR A 495 7.79 -20.63 7.28
N PRO A 496 8.33 -21.25 8.35
CA PRO A 496 7.99 -22.62 8.70
C PRO A 496 6.48 -22.87 8.70
N SER A 497 6.06 -24.06 8.28
CA SER A 497 4.64 -24.42 8.16
C SER A 497 3.90 -24.41 9.50
N ASP A 498 4.62 -24.59 10.61
CA ASP A 498 4.11 -24.70 11.98
C ASP A 498 3.82 -23.35 12.66
N ARG A 499 4.19 -22.21 12.06
CA ARG A 499 3.98 -20.87 12.68
C ARG A 499 2.53 -20.58 13.02
N ASP A 500 1.61 -20.97 12.14
CA ASP A 500 0.16 -20.69 12.26
C ASP A 500 -0.62 -21.92 12.72
N GLU A 501 0.05 -23.00 13.10
CA GLU A 501 -0.61 -24.16 13.68
C GLU A 501 -1.13 -23.80 15.08
N PHE A 502 -2.39 -24.14 15.33
CA PHE A 502 -2.96 -23.98 16.66
C PHE A 502 -2.22 -24.89 17.65
N TYR A 503 -1.70 -24.28 18.71
CA TYR A 503 -1.19 -25.05 19.83
C TYR A 503 -2.38 -25.58 20.64
N TYR A 504 -2.70 -26.85 20.48
CA TYR A 504 -3.73 -27.53 21.27
C TYR A 504 -3.14 -27.98 22.61
N GLY A 505 -3.38 -27.20 23.65
CA GLY A 505 -2.89 -27.46 25.00
C GLY A 505 -3.85 -26.98 26.09
N LYS A 506 -3.49 -27.23 27.34
CA LYS A 506 -4.17 -26.69 28.53
C LYS A 506 -3.27 -25.64 29.17
N PHE A 507 -3.87 -24.58 29.70
CA PHE A 507 -3.17 -23.71 30.64
C PHE A 507 -2.80 -24.50 31.91
N PRO A 508 -1.77 -24.09 32.68
CA PRO A 508 -1.47 -24.71 33.97
C PRO A 508 -2.70 -24.72 34.88
N ASP A 509 -2.85 -25.76 35.72
CA ASP A 509 -4.03 -25.92 36.59
C ASP A 509 -4.28 -24.73 37.54
N HIS A 510 -3.23 -23.94 37.82
CA HIS A 510 -3.28 -22.76 38.67
C HIS A 510 -3.42 -21.44 37.90
N PHE A 511 -3.68 -21.48 36.58
CA PHE A 511 -3.90 -20.30 35.77
C PHE A 511 -5.19 -19.59 36.20
N GLN A 512 -5.09 -18.29 36.44
CA GLN A 512 -6.21 -17.47 36.90
C GLN A 512 -6.96 -16.90 35.70
N TRP A 513 -8.27 -17.12 35.67
CA TRP A 513 -9.17 -16.57 34.67
C TRP A 513 -9.98 -15.45 35.30
N GLY A 514 -9.90 -14.26 34.73
CA GLY A 514 -10.59 -13.10 35.28
C GLY A 514 -10.99 -12.07 34.25
N VAL A 515 -11.90 -11.20 34.66
CA VAL A 515 -12.34 -10.02 33.92
C VAL A 515 -12.09 -8.76 34.76
N ALA A 516 -12.11 -7.59 34.12
CA ALA A 516 -11.72 -6.34 34.76
C ALA A 516 -12.71 -5.19 34.47
N THR A 517 -12.86 -4.29 35.44
CA THR A 517 -13.67 -3.06 35.34
C THR A 517 -12.95 -1.86 35.94
N ALA A 518 -13.48 -0.66 35.68
CA ALA A 518 -13.00 0.60 36.24
C ALA A 518 -14.14 1.37 36.90
N ALA A 519 -13.88 1.95 38.07
CA ALA A 519 -14.86 2.64 38.90
C ALA A 519 -15.69 3.66 38.11
N TYR A 520 -15.05 4.65 37.48
CA TYR A 520 -15.76 5.67 36.70
C TYR A 520 -16.59 5.10 35.53
N GLN A 521 -16.15 3.99 34.92
CA GLN A 521 -16.81 3.42 33.75
C GLN A 521 -18.09 2.65 34.08
N ILE A 522 -18.22 2.11 35.29
CA ILE A 522 -19.32 1.18 35.63
C ILE A 522 -20.14 1.56 36.86
N GLU A 523 -19.56 2.25 37.85
CA GLU A 523 -20.23 2.42 39.15
C GLU A 523 -21.46 3.32 39.07
N GLY A 524 -21.36 4.45 38.37
CA GLY A 524 -22.39 5.49 38.43
C GLY A 524 -22.48 6.12 39.83
N ALA A 525 -23.68 6.55 40.20
CA ALA A 525 -23.99 7.15 41.50
C ALA A 525 -22.96 8.25 41.87
N TRP A 526 -22.70 9.13 40.91
CA TRP A 526 -21.52 10.01 40.93
C TRP A 526 -21.51 11.02 42.09
N ASN A 527 -22.69 11.38 42.59
CA ASN A 527 -22.95 12.36 43.66
C ASN A 527 -23.74 11.76 44.85
N GLU A 528 -23.84 10.43 44.94
CA GLU A 528 -24.57 9.76 46.01
C GLU A 528 -23.66 9.44 47.20
N ASP A 529 -24.27 9.29 48.37
CA ASP A 529 -23.62 8.84 49.61
C ASP A 529 -22.32 9.55 49.96
N GLY A 530 -22.23 10.84 49.60
CA GLY A 530 -21.10 11.70 49.93
C GLY A 530 -19.89 11.57 49.00
N LYS A 531 -19.98 10.87 47.87
CA LYS A 531 -18.91 10.85 46.86
C LYS A 531 -18.60 12.28 46.35
N GLY A 532 -17.32 12.61 46.27
CA GLY A 532 -16.84 13.84 45.65
C GLY A 532 -16.71 13.72 44.11
N PRO A 533 -16.72 14.86 43.38
CA PRO A 533 -16.49 14.85 41.95
C PRO A 533 -15.06 14.40 41.63
N SER A 534 -14.92 13.60 40.59
CA SER A 534 -13.66 13.26 39.95
C SER A 534 -13.36 14.18 38.76
N ILE A 535 -12.13 14.14 38.26
CA ILE A 535 -11.74 14.85 37.03
C ILE A 535 -12.57 14.42 35.83
N TRP A 536 -13.08 13.19 35.80
CA TRP A 536 -13.94 12.72 34.72
C TRP A 536 -15.36 13.26 34.85
N ASP A 537 -15.92 13.36 36.06
CA ASP A 537 -17.21 14.02 36.30
C ASP A 537 -17.17 15.47 35.76
N THR A 538 -16.12 16.22 36.12
CA THR A 538 -15.92 17.60 35.67
C THR A 538 -15.66 17.68 34.17
N PHE A 539 -14.86 16.77 33.61
CA PHE A 539 -14.58 16.75 32.17
C PHE A 539 -15.87 16.49 31.35
N ALA A 540 -16.69 15.53 31.77
CA ALA A 540 -17.93 15.15 31.09
C ALA A 540 -19.00 16.25 31.18
N HIS A 541 -19.23 16.83 32.36
CA HIS A 541 -20.23 17.88 32.58
C HIS A 541 -19.91 19.18 31.83
N ASN A 542 -18.65 19.38 31.41
CA ASN A 542 -18.23 20.52 30.58
C ASN A 542 -18.44 20.30 29.07
N GLY A 543 -19.19 19.29 28.65
CA GLY A 543 -19.61 19.09 27.25
C GLY A 543 -18.50 18.61 26.31
N LYS A 544 -17.41 18.05 26.85
CA LYS A 544 -16.25 17.57 26.07
C LYS A 544 -16.42 16.16 25.49
N LEU A 545 -17.54 15.49 25.78
CA LEU A 545 -17.85 14.14 25.29
C LEU A 545 -18.91 14.18 24.17
N ALA A 546 -18.88 13.17 23.29
CA ALA A 546 -19.84 13.03 22.21
C ALA A 546 -21.27 13.01 22.74
N ASN A 547 -22.16 13.79 22.12
CA ASN A 547 -23.58 13.88 22.46
C ASN A 547 -23.87 14.30 23.93
N GLY A 548 -22.90 14.91 24.63
CA GLY A 548 -23.09 15.38 26.01
C GLY A 548 -23.29 14.26 27.03
N GLN A 549 -22.81 13.04 26.74
CA GLN A 549 -22.94 11.88 27.63
C GLN A 549 -22.07 12.01 28.89
N THR A 550 -22.51 11.40 29.99
CA THR A 550 -21.82 11.44 31.31
C THR A 550 -21.73 10.05 31.92
N GLY A 551 -20.81 9.87 32.88
CA GLY A 551 -20.68 8.65 33.69
C GLY A 551 -21.61 8.61 34.92
N ASP A 552 -22.61 9.50 34.98
CA ASP A 552 -23.41 9.74 36.19
C ASP A 552 -24.16 8.50 36.67
N VAL A 553 -24.66 7.70 35.73
CA VAL A 553 -25.36 6.41 35.97
C VAL A 553 -24.51 5.22 35.54
N ALA A 554 -23.77 5.32 34.43
CA ALA A 554 -22.93 4.24 33.89
C ALA A 554 -23.68 2.89 33.78
N CYS A 555 -23.13 1.80 34.32
CA CYS A 555 -23.79 0.50 34.44
C CYS A 555 -24.58 0.34 35.75
N ASP A 556 -24.59 1.37 36.59
CA ASP A 556 -25.22 1.38 37.91
C ASP A 556 -24.69 0.31 38.87
N SER A 557 -23.43 -0.12 38.70
CA SER A 557 -22.80 -1.14 39.54
C SER A 557 -22.70 -0.72 41.01
N TYR A 558 -22.84 0.56 41.34
CA TYR A 558 -22.96 1.01 42.73
C TYR A 558 -24.18 0.37 43.42
N HIS A 559 -25.31 0.34 42.73
CA HIS A 559 -26.55 -0.29 43.23
C HIS A 559 -26.63 -1.78 42.87
N LEU A 560 -26.04 -2.19 41.75
CA LEU A 560 -26.22 -3.50 41.14
C LEU A 560 -25.05 -4.47 41.35
N TYR A 561 -24.08 -4.16 42.21
CA TYR A 561 -22.88 -5.01 42.40
C TYR A 561 -23.18 -6.49 42.71
N LYS A 562 -24.31 -6.81 43.36
CA LYS A 562 -24.71 -8.21 43.61
C LYS A 562 -25.07 -8.96 42.33
N VAL A 563 -25.70 -8.26 41.37
CA VAL A 563 -26.00 -8.80 40.05
C VAL A 563 -24.70 -9.00 39.28
N ASP A 564 -23.79 -8.03 39.33
CA ASP A 564 -22.47 -8.12 38.71
C ASP A 564 -21.68 -9.32 39.22
N VAL A 565 -21.64 -9.51 40.54
CA VAL A 565 -20.98 -10.68 41.17
C VAL A 565 -21.63 -12.00 40.75
N GLN A 566 -22.95 -12.04 40.58
CA GLN A 566 -23.62 -13.24 40.08
C GLN A 566 -23.23 -13.53 38.63
N MET A 567 -23.15 -12.52 37.76
CA MET A 567 -22.69 -12.68 36.38
C MET A 567 -21.25 -13.21 36.29
N LEU A 568 -20.36 -12.73 37.18
CA LEU A 568 -18.98 -13.24 37.25
C LEU A 568 -18.94 -14.71 37.66
N SER A 569 -19.79 -15.11 38.62
CA SER A 569 -19.93 -16.50 39.03
C SER A 569 -20.45 -17.39 37.90
N ASP A 570 -21.44 -16.91 37.14
CA ASP A 570 -22.05 -17.65 36.03
C ASP A 570 -21.08 -17.79 34.84
N LEU A 571 -20.19 -16.80 34.64
CA LEU A 571 -19.11 -16.86 33.66
C LEU A 571 -18.03 -17.90 34.02
N GLY A 572 -17.93 -18.29 35.29
CA GLY A 572 -16.96 -19.28 35.77
C GLY A 572 -15.54 -18.72 35.97
N VAL A 573 -15.39 -17.41 36.11
CA VAL A 573 -14.09 -16.79 36.45
C VAL A 573 -13.78 -16.94 37.94
N ASN A 574 -12.50 -17.01 38.28
CA ASN A 574 -12.02 -17.09 39.67
C ASN A 574 -11.27 -15.83 40.12
N PHE A 575 -11.13 -14.84 39.24
CA PHE A 575 -10.52 -13.54 39.52
C PHE A 575 -11.40 -12.40 39.04
N TYR A 576 -11.50 -11.34 39.83
CA TYR A 576 -12.13 -10.09 39.40
C TYR A 576 -11.25 -8.90 39.74
N ARG A 577 -10.86 -8.16 38.71
CA ARG A 577 -10.08 -6.95 38.85
C ARG A 577 -10.99 -5.72 38.78
N PHE A 578 -10.96 -4.85 39.78
CA PHE A 578 -11.70 -3.59 39.75
C PHE A 578 -10.86 -2.46 40.33
N SER A 579 -11.23 -1.21 40.07
CA SER A 579 -10.58 -0.05 40.70
C SER A 579 -11.44 0.57 41.80
N ILE A 580 -10.80 1.27 42.73
CA ILE A 580 -11.49 2.10 43.72
C ILE A 580 -11.55 3.53 43.20
N ALA A 581 -12.75 4.14 43.22
CA ALA A 581 -12.92 5.57 43.05
C ALA A 581 -12.36 6.28 44.29
N TRP A 582 -11.19 6.91 44.14
CA TRP A 582 -10.59 7.70 45.21
C TRP A 582 -11.57 8.76 45.71
N SER A 583 -12.30 9.43 44.81
CA SER A 583 -13.28 10.45 45.21
C SER A 583 -14.51 9.89 45.94
N ARG A 584 -14.75 8.57 45.90
CA ARG A 584 -15.82 7.93 46.70
C ARG A 584 -15.38 7.66 48.12
N VAL A 585 -14.13 7.23 48.31
CA VAL A 585 -13.54 6.91 49.62
C VAL A 585 -13.04 8.15 50.35
N MET A 586 -12.49 9.12 49.60
CA MET A 586 -12.02 10.42 50.10
C MET A 586 -12.49 11.52 49.13
N PRO A 587 -13.69 12.09 49.34
CA PRO A 587 -14.30 13.10 48.47
C PRO A 587 -13.45 14.33 48.16
N ASP A 588 -12.66 14.81 49.12
CA ASP A 588 -11.71 15.92 48.89
C ASP A 588 -10.28 15.44 48.56
N GLY A 589 -10.11 14.13 48.41
CA GLY A 589 -8.85 13.43 48.15
C GLY A 589 -7.94 13.25 49.37
N THR A 590 -8.38 13.65 50.58
CA THR A 590 -7.60 13.53 51.80
C THR A 590 -8.31 12.73 52.89
N VAL A 591 -7.54 12.17 53.83
CA VAL A 591 -8.05 11.36 54.96
C VAL A 591 -9.11 12.09 55.81
N ARG A 592 -9.09 13.44 55.84
CA ARG A 592 -10.08 14.25 56.57
C ARG A 592 -11.49 14.06 56.05
N SER A 593 -11.62 13.70 54.78
CA SER A 593 -12.91 13.49 54.11
C SER A 593 -13.33 12.02 54.09
N LEU A 594 -12.68 11.11 54.83
CA LEU A 594 -12.96 9.68 54.77
C LEU A 594 -14.47 9.39 54.82
N ASN A 595 -14.97 8.80 53.74
CA ASN A 595 -16.38 8.52 53.56
C ASN A 595 -16.68 7.05 53.86
N GLN A 596 -17.27 6.78 55.02
CA GLN A 596 -17.56 5.42 55.45
C GLN A 596 -18.51 4.68 54.50
N LYS A 597 -19.51 5.36 53.92
CA LYS A 597 -20.43 4.72 52.98
C LYS A 597 -19.72 4.25 51.70
N GLY A 598 -18.76 5.03 51.21
CA GLY A 598 -17.90 4.63 50.10
C GLY A 598 -17.02 3.43 50.43
N VAL A 599 -16.49 3.36 51.65
CA VAL A 599 -15.75 2.20 52.16
C VAL A 599 -16.65 0.96 52.27
N ASP A 600 -17.87 1.12 52.80
CA ASP A 600 -18.84 0.04 52.97
C ASP A 600 -19.27 -0.56 51.62
N TYR A 601 -19.42 0.26 50.56
CA TYR A 601 -19.67 -0.23 49.20
C TYR A 601 -18.58 -1.23 48.74
N TYR A 602 -17.31 -0.85 48.83
CA TYR A 602 -16.22 -1.75 48.41
C TYR A 602 -16.08 -2.97 49.32
N ASN A 603 -16.31 -2.83 50.64
CA ASN A 603 -16.38 -3.98 51.54
C ASN A 603 -17.45 -4.98 51.09
N ASN A 604 -18.66 -4.49 50.82
CA ASN A 604 -19.77 -5.33 50.37
C ASN A 604 -19.48 -6.02 49.03
N LEU A 605 -18.84 -5.33 48.09
CA LEU A 605 -18.41 -5.91 46.82
C LEU A 605 -17.36 -7.01 47.04
N ILE A 606 -16.33 -6.73 47.84
CA ILE A 606 -15.27 -7.70 48.18
C ILE A 606 -15.86 -8.95 48.84
N ASP A 607 -16.76 -8.77 49.82
CA ASP A 607 -17.39 -9.88 50.53
C ASP A 607 -18.28 -10.70 49.61
N ALA A 608 -19.03 -10.05 48.71
CA ALA A 608 -19.84 -10.73 47.71
C ALA A 608 -18.99 -11.57 46.74
N LEU A 609 -17.84 -11.04 46.28
CA LEU A 609 -16.91 -11.78 45.42
C LEU A 609 -16.34 -13.01 46.13
N LEU A 610 -15.86 -12.84 47.36
CA LEU A 610 -15.29 -13.94 48.15
C LEU A 610 -16.34 -15.01 48.48
N ALA A 611 -17.59 -14.62 48.74
CA ALA A 611 -18.69 -15.56 48.92
C ALA A 611 -18.96 -16.44 47.69
N LYS A 612 -18.50 -16.03 46.50
CA LYS A 612 -18.56 -16.78 45.25
C LYS A 612 -17.23 -17.43 44.85
N ASN A 613 -16.23 -17.44 45.75
CA ASN A 613 -14.87 -17.91 45.49
C ASN A 613 -14.16 -17.15 44.34
N ILE A 614 -14.50 -15.87 44.17
CA ILE A 614 -13.86 -14.99 43.19
C ILE A 614 -12.84 -14.12 43.93
N THR A 615 -11.58 -14.24 43.55
CA THR A 615 -10.48 -13.50 44.20
C THR A 615 -10.47 -12.05 43.71
N PRO A 616 -10.56 -11.06 44.62
CA PRO A 616 -10.49 -9.65 44.24
C PRO A 616 -9.04 -9.21 43.97
N MET A 617 -8.87 -8.47 42.87
CA MET A 617 -7.66 -7.72 42.53
C MET A 617 -7.98 -6.24 42.42
N ILE A 618 -7.48 -5.44 43.36
CA ILE A 618 -7.84 -4.02 43.43
C ILE A 618 -6.79 -3.15 42.77
N THR A 619 -7.25 -2.27 41.89
CA THR A 619 -6.49 -1.15 41.36
C THR A 619 -6.78 0.11 42.18
N LEU A 620 -5.77 0.71 42.79
CA LEU A 620 -5.93 1.91 43.62
C LEU A 620 -6.33 3.12 42.77
N TYR A 621 -5.68 3.34 41.62
CA TYR A 621 -5.97 4.50 40.77
C TYR A 621 -6.18 4.16 39.30
N HIS A 622 -7.28 4.64 38.72
CA HIS A 622 -7.67 4.42 37.33
C HIS A 622 -8.15 5.72 36.66
N TRP A 623 -7.25 6.71 36.62
CA TRP A 623 -7.40 7.98 35.89
C TRP A 623 -8.57 8.86 36.35
N ASP A 624 -9.09 8.64 37.54
CA ASP A 624 -10.30 9.26 38.10
C ASP A 624 -9.99 10.05 39.37
N LEU A 625 -9.00 10.95 39.28
CA LEU A 625 -8.53 11.74 40.42
C LEU A 625 -9.68 12.55 41.03
N PRO A 626 -9.78 12.69 42.37
CA PRO A 626 -10.69 13.65 42.98
C PRO A 626 -10.41 15.06 42.41
N GLN A 627 -11.45 15.75 41.94
CA GLN A 627 -11.31 17.07 41.33
C GLN A 627 -10.65 18.06 42.30
N ALA A 628 -10.94 17.94 43.60
CA ALA A 628 -10.32 18.76 44.64
C ALA A 628 -8.78 18.65 44.71
N LEU A 629 -8.18 17.54 44.26
CA LEU A 629 -6.73 17.40 44.15
C LEU A 629 -6.20 17.93 42.82
N GLU A 630 -6.96 17.78 41.74
CA GLU A 630 -6.63 18.40 40.45
C GLU A 630 -6.58 19.93 40.56
N ASP A 631 -7.54 20.53 41.28
CA ASP A 631 -7.59 21.96 41.56
C ASP A 631 -6.35 22.46 42.34
N ARG A 632 -5.61 21.54 42.97
CA ARG A 632 -4.35 21.79 43.70
C ARG A 632 -3.11 21.35 42.90
N GLY A 633 -3.26 21.18 41.59
CA GLY A 633 -2.20 20.86 40.63
C GLY A 633 -2.09 19.38 40.23
N GLY A 634 -2.95 18.51 40.77
CA GLY A 634 -3.08 17.12 40.35
C GLY A 634 -1.76 16.36 40.32
N TRP A 635 -1.55 15.54 39.28
CA TRP A 635 -0.32 14.77 39.11
C TRP A 635 0.92 15.62 38.83
N ARG A 636 0.77 16.90 38.44
CA ARG A 636 1.91 17.81 38.28
C ARG A 636 2.41 18.38 39.62
N SER A 637 1.64 18.24 40.70
CA SER A 637 1.98 18.70 42.04
C SER A 637 2.77 17.64 42.83
N ASP A 638 3.90 18.01 43.44
CA ASP A 638 4.68 17.10 44.30
C ASP A 638 3.87 16.56 45.49
N SER A 639 2.89 17.34 45.96
CA SER A 639 2.03 16.97 47.10
C SER A 639 1.19 15.72 46.83
N ILE A 640 0.90 15.42 45.55
CA ILE A 640 0.12 14.23 45.14
C ILE A 640 0.76 12.93 45.63
N VAL A 641 2.08 12.92 45.80
CA VAL A 641 2.83 11.75 46.27
C VAL A 641 2.43 11.37 47.69
N SER A 642 2.24 12.36 48.56
CA SER A 642 1.83 12.12 49.95
C SER A 642 0.33 11.82 50.04
N TRP A 643 -0.50 12.49 49.25
CA TRP A 643 -1.95 12.21 49.21
C TRP A 643 -2.24 10.81 48.70
N PHE A 644 -1.54 10.36 47.65
CA PHE A 644 -1.70 9.00 47.15
C PHE A 644 -1.21 7.95 48.16
N GLU A 645 -0.11 8.23 48.86
CA GLU A 645 0.38 7.38 49.95
C GLU A 645 -0.67 7.23 51.06
N ASP A 646 -1.31 8.33 51.47
CA ASP A 646 -2.38 8.29 52.47
C ASP A 646 -3.62 7.52 51.99
N PHE A 647 -4.02 7.72 50.73
CA PHE A 647 -5.13 6.98 50.13
C PHE A 647 -4.84 5.48 50.05
N ALA A 648 -3.65 5.11 49.57
CA ALA A 648 -3.21 3.71 49.53
C ALA A 648 -3.21 3.09 50.93
N ARG A 649 -2.78 3.83 51.97
CA ARG A 649 -2.78 3.37 53.36
C ARG A 649 -4.19 3.03 53.82
N VAL A 650 -5.15 3.92 53.58
CA VAL A 650 -6.55 3.67 53.93
C VAL A 650 -7.09 2.44 53.19
N CYS A 651 -6.82 2.29 51.90
CA CYS A 651 -7.24 1.08 51.17
C CYS A 651 -6.63 -0.20 51.76
N PHE A 652 -5.35 -0.19 52.13
CA PHE A 652 -4.72 -1.36 52.75
C PHE A 652 -5.25 -1.67 54.16
N GLU A 653 -5.57 -0.64 54.94
CA GLU A 653 -6.15 -0.79 56.28
C GLU A 653 -7.58 -1.32 56.23
N GLN A 654 -8.40 -0.85 55.28
CA GLN A 654 -9.81 -1.20 55.18
C GLN A 654 -10.05 -2.55 54.48
N PHE A 655 -9.21 -2.90 53.49
CA PHE A 655 -9.48 -4.04 52.61
C PHE A 655 -8.36 -5.10 52.58
N GLY A 656 -7.19 -4.81 53.16
CA GLY A 656 -6.01 -5.68 53.06
C GLY A 656 -6.16 -7.03 53.76
N ASP A 657 -7.07 -7.12 54.75
CA ASP A 657 -7.40 -8.37 55.43
C ASP A 657 -7.93 -9.44 54.45
N ARG A 658 -8.65 -9.02 53.41
CA ARG A 658 -9.27 -9.87 52.38
C ARG A 658 -8.59 -9.80 51.01
N VAL A 659 -8.01 -8.66 50.64
CA VAL A 659 -7.45 -8.41 49.30
C VAL A 659 -5.94 -8.63 49.28
N LYS A 660 -5.48 -9.56 48.42
CA LYS A 660 -4.06 -9.95 48.31
C LYS A 660 -3.39 -9.49 47.02
N HIS A 661 -4.17 -9.04 46.04
CA HIS A 661 -3.66 -8.60 44.74
C HIS A 661 -3.96 -7.11 44.55
N TRP A 662 -2.90 -6.32 44.47
CA TRP A 662 -2.97 -4.87 44.39
C TRP A 662 -2.24 -4.34 43.16
N ILE A 663 -2.87 -3.37 42.48
CA ILE A 663 -2.27 -2.56 41.43
C ILE A 663 -2.34 -1.11 41.88
N THR A 664 -1.23 -0.40 41.92
CA THR A 664 -1.26 1.03 42.32
C THR A 664 -1.87 1.91 41.23
N PHE A 665 -1.47 1.71 39.98
CA PHE A 665 -1.85 2.55 38.83
C PHE A 665 -2.26 1.68 37.65
N ASN A 666 -3.43 1.93 37.06
CA ASN A 666 -3.72 1.46 35.71
C ASN A 666 -3.00 2.37 34.71
N GLU A 667 -2.23 1.79 33.78
CA GLU A 667 -1.78 2.46 32.54
C GLU A 667 -1.24 3.89 32.74
N ALA A 668 -0.10 4.00 33.45
CA ALA A 668 0.51 5.29 33.79
C ALA A 668 0.74 6.23 32.60
N PHE A 669 1.03 5.67 31.42
CA PHE A 669 1.19 6.43 30.18
C PHE A 669 -0.06 7.22 29.80
N VAL A 670 -1.25 6.65 29.98
CA VAL A 670 -2.51 7.32 29.62
C VAL A 670 -2.74 8.53 30.54
N ILE A 671 -2.49 8.38 31.85
CA ILE A 671 -2.57 9.49 32.81
C ILE A 671 -1.64 10.61 32.34
N SER A 672 -0.36 10.31 32.15
CA SER A 672 0.65 11.33 31.90
C SER A 672 0.53 11.95 30.51
N TRP A 673 0.37 11.15 29.45
CA TRP A 673 0.38 11.64 28.07
C TRP A 673 -1.00 12.08 27.58
N LEU A 674 -2.04 11.24 27.73
CA LEU A 674 -3.38 11.59 27.22
C LEU A 674 -4.09 12.60 28.13
N GLY A 675 -3.85 12.54 29.45
CA GLY A 675 -4.41 13.48 30.43
C GLY A 675 -3.65 14.80 30.57
N TYR A 676 -2.32 14.75 30.77
CA TYR A 676 -1.47 15.94 31.01
C TYR A 676 -0.53 16.34 29.87
N GLY A 677 -0.44 15.55 28.79
CA GLY A 677 0.40 15.87 27.64
C GLY A 677 -0.40 16.51 26.51
N ILE A 678 -1.25 15.73 25.86
CA ILE A 678 -2.06 16.18 24.71
C ILE A 678 -3.51 16.54 25.08
N GLY A 679 -3.91 16.37 26.34
CA GLY A 679 -5.19 16.85 26.88
C GLY A 679 -6.44 16.26 26.22
N VAL A 680 -6.36 15.07 25.63
CA VAL A 680 -7.51 14.41 24.99
C VAL A 680 -8.39 13.66 26.01
N PHE A 681 -7.84 13.31 27.17
CA PHE A 681 -8.56 12.70 28.30
C PHE A 681 -8.59 13.67 29.49
N ALA A 682 -9.44 13.41 30.49
CA ALA A 682 -9.44 14.17 31.75
C ALA A 682 -8.03 14.16 32.39
N PRO A 683 -7.52 15.29 32.93
CA PRO A 683 -8.20 16.58 33.14
C PRO A 683 -8.14 17.56 31.95
N ALA A 684 -7.81 17.10 30.73
CA ALA A 684 -7.69 17.91 29.52
C ALA A 684 -6.53 18.92 29.54
N VAL A 685 -5.43 18.58 30.21
CA VAL A 685 -4.26 19.46 30.29
C VAL A 685 -3.38 19.23 29.07
N TYR A 686 -3.17 20.30 28.29
CA TYR A 686 -2.26 20.32 27.15
C TYR A 686 -0.91 20.90 27.59
N ASP A 687 0.02 20.01 27.93
CA ASP A 687 1.40 20.35 28.33
C ASP A 687 2.36 19.23 27.88
N PRO A 688 2.55 19.05 26.56
CA PRO A 688 3.34 17.94 26.00
C PRO A 688 4.86 18.10 26.25
N GLY A 689 5.28 19.25 26.77
CA GLY A 689 6.65 19.54 27.18
C GLY A 689 6.94 18.99 28.57
N GLU A 690 6.96 19.86 29.57
CA GLU A 690 7.41 19.49 30.92
C GLU A 690 6.30 18.82 31.75
N GLY A 691 5.02 19.19 31.53
CA GLY A 691 3.89 18.72 32.33
C GLY A 691 3.71 17.21 32.31
N VAL A 692 3.83 16.57 31.14
CA VAL A 692 3.77 15.10 31.01
C VAL A 692 4.86 14.41 31.84
N TYR A 693 6.10 14.89 31.78
CA TYR A 693 7.21 14.28 32.50
C TYR A 693 7.10 14.49 34.02
N LYS A 694 6.63 15.67 34.45
CA LYS A 694 6.32 15.93 35.87
C LYS A 694 5.24 14.99 36.40
N ALA A 695 4.13 14.83 35.65
CA ALA A 695 3.07 13.89 36.01
C ALA A 695 3.60 12.45 36.10
N ALA A 696 4.33 11.99 35.08
CA ALA A 696 4.93 10.65 35.07
C ALA A 696 5.91 10.44 36.24
N HIS A 697 6.75 11.44 36.55
CA HIS A 697 7.70 11.39 37.65
C HIS A 697 6.99 11.24 39.01
N ASN A 698 5.92 12.01 39.24
CA ASN A 698 5.15 11.91 40.48
C ASN A 698 4.37 10.59 40.58
N ILE A 699 3.82 10.07 39.48
CA ILE A 699 3.18 8.74 39.46
C ILE A 699 4.18 7.65 39.89
N ILE A 700 5.42 7.69 39.36
CA ILE A 700 6.47 6.73 39.75
C ILE A 700 6.81 6.84 41.23
N ARG A 701 6.94 8.07 41.76
CA ARG A 701 7.20 8.31 43.18
C ARG A 701 6.05 7.81 44.05
N SER A 702 4.81 8.09 43.67
CA SER A 702 3.60 7.61 44.35
C SER A 702 3.50 6.09 44.37
N HIS A 703 3.79 5.42 43.24
CA HIS A 703 3.84 3.96 43.17
C HIS A 703 4.89 3.41 44.13
N SER A 704 6.10 3.95 44.08
CA SER A 704 7.21 3.52 44.92
C SER A 704 6.88 3.66 46.41
N ARG A 705 6.33 4.80 46.84
CA ARG A 705 5.92 5.00 48.23
C ARG A 705 4.82 4.04 48.67
N ALA A 706 3.76 3.88 47.89
CA ALA A 706 2.69 2.95 48.21
C ALA A 706 3.19 1.50 48.31
N TYR A 707 4.06 1.07 47.40
CA TYR A 707 4.68 -0.26 47.44
C TYR A 707 5.54 -0.46 48.68
N HIS A 708 6.43 0.48 48.99
CA HIS A 708 7.32 0.37 50.15
C HIS A 708 6.53 0.35 51.46
N MET A 709 5.50 1.19 51.57
CA MET A 709 4.58 1.19 52.70
C MET A 709 3.83 -0.15 52.83
N TYR A 710 3.31 -0.70 51.74
CA TYR A 710 2.67 -2.02 51.75
C TYR A 710 3.67 -3.09 52.25
N LYS A 711 4.88 -3.11 51.68
CA LYS A 711 5.91 -4.08 52.02
C LYS A 711 6.33 -4.02 53.48
N SER A 712 6.53 -2.83 54.04
CA SER A 712 7.02 -2.66 55.42
C SER A 712 5.94 -2.87 56.47
N ASN A 713 4.71 -2.40 56.20
CA ASN A 713 3.69 -2.26 57.24
C ASN A 713 2.54 -3.26 57.09
N PHE A 714 2.29 -3.77 55.87
CA PHE A 714 1.09 -4.54 55.56
C PHE A 714 1.39 -5.96 55.07
N LYS A 715 2.52 -6.20 54.40
CA LYS A 715 2.84 -7.53 53.85
C LYS A 715 2.95 -8.60 54.94
N GLY A 716 3.61 -8.33 56.06
CA GLY A 716 3.68 -9.29 57.17
C GLY A 716 2.36 -9.46 57.94
N LYS A 717 1.44 -8.49 57.82
CA LYS A 717 0.15 -8.48 58.51
C LYS A 717 -0.94 -9.17 57.68
N TYR A 718 -0.87 -9.04 56.36
CA TYR A 718 -1.96 -9.38 55.45
C TYR A 718 -1.51 -10.16 54.20
N GLY A 719 -0.23 -10.24 53.87
CA GLY A 719 0.27 -10.78 52.60
C GLY A 719 0.91 -12.15 52.67
#